data_AF-A0A7C3RLD1-F1
#
_entry.id   AF-A0A7C3RLD1-F1
#
_cell.length_a   1.000
_cell.length_b   1.000
_cell.length_c   1.000
_cell.angle_alpha   90.00
_cell.angle_beta   90.00
_cell.angle_gamma   90.00
#
_symmetry.space_group_name_H-M   'P 1'
#
loop_
_entity.id
_entity.type
_entity.pdbx_description
1 polymer ?
#
loop_
_entity_poly.entity_id
_entity_poly.type
_entity_poly.pdbx_seq_one_letter_code
_entity_poly.pdbx_strand_id
1 'polypeptide(L)'
;MKTLTRLLTCAAVAAVSAAQVASGGVLITNHVRNARGMGLKVVYGPPPTYSKSYHKPNIRCGDRSSELNKVWIGWDLQEVWDTYGQTNLVDAIFTYWGENGTTRSFWVAALADSVGLDGWDNDSIHWTNAPANILYTSDPGTPQARCAFDYTKCFLGTNIWEGWPGSIAVNLANPGLGTDFDQAARYTVTNEIIRSNFVAWLKTDTDGKVTLMASGMNNQNWWVGTNGTYAGDLASNLTSIQPESFGQVCRDSPTLTLVFDVRVALTGGGMACPGGSGPEVYLAGTDVGFDYLLYTNGVYTGQKVSGTGSAVSFGQQNVAATYTCVESNITTTATRVVPGTVVVGYYSPPVITAQPTSFVAATNSVAFFRITVTNVGGGLTYQWYRNGVALSDDGRITGTTGAQLLINPVLASDAATTANGYYCVVTDPCGNTVTSVTNALTIQPARTIVWIGAPTNLWDIASTVNWSNPASSTMTAFNQGDNVLLDDNAVSTGLLLASPYLSPGTITFNASGQMGIGALPVCEIYGPNSSLVVNGPTINSRLIITNANSFAGGTTINDGWLTLLNNSAVGPGTITLAGTGKSLLEVNPTGGANAGFPGVHVTADSTLQFNGSGAYASVIVGPITGVPGKKLTISKLTGTSSDNFRVYHTNFTCDADIELNIGSANFAPYNEGGTQIYNGVISGSGVLFTRMGGGTIILNGANTYNGGTRLSMGITGVGIDSVGVDYGVTSGPFGTGPITIEGNVALFASGGPRTVGNSVGYTASGGTLTFTGTNVLTMAGTFDLGSGGIVTATNRTISVATDAQAIISGVIADSSGLGCGLTKSGAGTLYLNGANTYTGNTIINAGVLAGTGSIAGSVVVTGG
;
A
#
# COMPACT_ATOMS: atom_id res chain seq x y z
N MET A 1 19.57 -17.76 56.99
CA MET A 1 20.82 -17.00 56.74
C MET A 1 20.76 -16.13 55.47
N LYS A 2 19.66 -15.40 55.24
CA LYS A 2 19.62 -14.20 54.37
C LYS A 2 18.87 -13.03 55.05
N THR A 3 18.76 -13.10 56.38
CA THR A 3 18.04 -12.13 57.25
C THR A 3 18.95 -11.55 58.34
N LEU A 4 20.27 -11.82 58.30
CA LEU A 4 21.21 -11.44 59.37
C LEU A 4 22.40 -10.57 58.90
N THR A 5 22.32 -9.98 57.70
CA THR A 5 23.39 -9.11 57.16
C THR A 5 22.86 -7.73 56.73
N ARG A 6 21.55 -7.47 56.85
CA ARG A 6 20.94 -6.13 56.69
C ARG A 6 20.78 -5.37 58.02
N LEU A 7 21.20 -5.96 59.14
CA LEU A 7 21.01 -5.41 60.49
C LEU A 7 22.24 -4.72 61.10
N LEU A 8 23.36 -4.56 60.36
CA LEU A 8 24.64 -4.16 60.97
C LEU A 8 25.45 -3.06 60.26
N THR A 9 24.81 -2.19 59.46
CA THR A 9 25.47 -0.95 58.97
C THR A 9 24.66 0.34 59.15
N CYS A 10 23.43 0.26 59.65
CA CYS A 10 22.64 1.45 60.03
C CYS A 10 22.85 1.88 61.50
N ALA A 11 23.80 1.27 62.22
CA ALA A 11 24.03 1.50 63.66
C ALA A 11 25.38 2.15 63.99
N ALA A 12 26.04 2.81 63.02
CA ALA A 12 27.34 3.47 63.24
C ALA A 12 27.31 5.01 63.17
N VAL A 13 26.17 5.66 62.92
CA VAL A 13 26.13 7.14 62.80
C VAL A 13 25.02 7.79 63.65
N ALA A 14 24.43 7.04 64.58
CA ALA A 14 23.55 7.60 65.61
C ALA A 14 23.90 6.99 66.97
N ALA A 15 24.99 7.44 67.60
CA ALA A 15 25.12 7.50 69.07
C ALA A 15 26.50 8.02 69.57
N VAL A 16 27.04 9.12 69.05
CA VAL A 16 27.93 10.02 69.84
C VAL A 16 27.89 11.40 69.15
N SER A 17 27.41 12.51 69.69
CA SER A 17 26.69 12.85 70.92
C SER A 17 26.25 14.31 70.76
N ALA A 18 25.05 14.64 71.23
CA ALA A 18 24.61 16.02 71.44
C ALA A 18 25.33 16.65 72.66
N ALA A 19 25.79 17.90 72.56
CA ALA A 19 25.85 18.87 73.67
C ALA A 19 26.23 20.30 73.19
N GLN A 20 25.23 21.18 73.24
CA GLN A 20 25.20 22.64 73.48
C GLN A 20 26.34 23.61 73.06
N VAL A 21 25.93 24.55 72.20
CA VAL A 21 26.00 26.04 72.30
C VAL A 21 27.23 26.67 72.95
N ALA A 22 28.04 27.39 72.16
CA ALA A 22 28.40 28.79 72.43
C ALA A 22 29.09 29.48 71.23
N SER A 23 28.54 30.65 70.89
CA SER A 23 29.19 31.84 70.32
C SER A 23 29.99 31.75 69.02
N GLY A 24 29.45 32.41 67.99
CA GLY A 24 30.26 33.29 67.14
C GLY A 24 30.23 33.00 65.63
N GLY A 25 29.15 33.42 64.97
CA GLY A 25 29.25 33.92 63.59
C GLY A 25 28.84 32.99 62.44
N VAL A 26 27.66 33.31 61.90
CA VAL A 26 27.17 33.10 60.51
C VAL A 26 26.30 31.87 60.26
N LEU A 27 25.00 32.18 60.23
CA LEU A 27 23.84 31.36 59.91
C LEU A 27 23.59 31.41 58.39
N ILE A 28 23.57 30.26 57.73
CA ILE A 28 22.96 30.07 56.40
C ILE A 28 21.53 29.57 56.66
N THR A 29 20.54 30.33 56.22
CA THR A 29 19.10 30.03 56.28
C THR A 29 18.52 30.17 54.87
N ASN A 30 17.53 29.39 54.43
CA ASN A 30 16.42 28.80 55.21
C ASN A 30 15.93 27.45 54.65
N HIS A 31 15.88 26.44 55.50
CA HIS A 31 14.70 25.59 55.59
C HIS A 31 13.67 26.33 56.43
N VAL A 32 12.42 26.45 55.96
CA VAL A 32 11.29 26.67 56.88
C VAL A 32 10.58 25.34 57.04
N ARG A 33 10.70 24.74 58.23
CA ARG A 33 9.63 23.89 58.77
C ARG A 33 8.91 24.67 59.85
N ASN A 34 7.59 24.72 59.76
CA ASN A 34 6.71 24.87 60.92
C ASN A 34 5.49 23.95 60.73
N ALA A 35 5.09 23.31 61.84
CA ALA A 35 3.86 22.56 62.06
C ALA A 35 2.51 23.28 61.78
N ARG A 36 2.49 24.45 61.14
CA ARG A 36 1.29 25.12 60.57
C ARG A 36 1.64 25.99 59.33
N GLY A 37 1.61 25.40 58.11
CA GLY A 37 1.55 26.00 56.74
C GLY A 37 2.68 26.95 56.28
N MET A 38 3.12 27.13 55.01
CA MET A 38 2.94 26.62 53.63
C MET A 38 4.13 27.18 52.80
N GLY A 39 4.52 26.60 51.66
CA GLY A 39 5.55 27.18 50.77
C GLY A 39 5.43 26.74 49.29
N LEU A 40 5.42 27.73 48.38
CA LEU A 40 5.17 27.65 46.93
C LEU A 40 6.51 27.74 46.14
N LYS A 41 6.66 26.99 45.04
CA LYS A 41 7.78 27.13 44.08
C LYS A 41 7.25 27.60 42.72
N VAL A 42 7.76 28.73 42.22
CA VAL A 42 7.46 29.27 40.88
C VAL A 42 8.74 29.22 40.03
N VAL A 43 8.62 28.81 38.77
CA VAL A 43 9.71 28.81 37.77
C VAL A 43 9.21 29.57 36.53
N TYR A 44 10.00 30.51 36.01
CA TYR A 44 9.71 31.33 34.83
C TYR A 44 10.66 30.99 33.66
N GLY A 45 10.12 30.91 32.43
CA GLY A 45 10.81 30.89 31.12
C GLY A 45 9.79 30.82 29.96
N PRO A 46 9.99 31.47 28.79
CA PRO A 46 8.94 31.69 27.80
C PRO A 46 8.65 30.48 26.86
N PRO A 47 7.46 30.41 26.22
CA PRO A 47 6.91 29.21 25.55
C PRO A 47 7.30 29.00 24.08
N PRO A 48 7.18 27.75 23.57
CA PRO A 48 6.68 27.46 22.23
C PRO A 48 5.23 26.91 22.26
N THR A 49 4.42 27.38 21.31
CA THR A 49 2.96 27.17 21.19
C THR A 49 2.59 25.91 20.42
N TYR A 50 1.90 24.93 21.02
CA TYR A 50 1.04 23.98 20.31
C TYR A 50 -0.07 23.42 21.24
N SER A 51 -1.34 23.57 20.85
CA SER A 51 -2.52 23.08 21.58
C SER A 51 -3.15 21.88 20.86
N LYS A 52 -3.31 20.72 21.52
CA LYS A 52 -4.20 19.64 21.07
C LYS A 52 -4.95 19.04 22.26
N SER A 53 -6.18 18.60 21.98
CA SER A 53 -7.23 18.21 22.93
C SER A 53 -6.86 16.99 23.79
N TYR A 54 -6.85 17.12 25.12
CA TYR A 54 -6.61 16.03 26.06
C TYR A 54 -7.92 15.29 26.45
N HIS A 55 -7.81 13.98 26.71
CA HIS A 55 -8.95 13.07 26.96
C HIS A 55 -9.50 13.13 28.41
N LYS A 56 -10.74 12.65 28.59
CA LYS A 56 -11.62 12.87 29.77
C LYS A 56 -11.17 12.11 31.04
N PRO A 57 -11.43 12.65 32.26
CA PRO A 57 -11.27 11.93 33.53
C PRO A 57 -12.24 10.74 33.66
N ASN A 58 -11.76 9.64 34.26
CA ASN A 58 -12.59 8.57 34.80
C ASN A 58 -12.76 8.77 36.31
N ILE A 59 -14.00 8.82 36.78
CA ILE A 59 -14.34 8.99 38.20
C ILE A 59 -15.10 7.75 38.68
N ARG A 60 -14.66 7.15 39.79
CA ARG A 60 -15.34 6.04 40.45
C ARG A 60 -15.61 6.37 41.91
N CYS A 61 -16.88 6.35 42.31
CA CYS A 61 -17.24 6.41 43.73
C CYS A 61 -17.11 5.01 44.35
N GLY A 62 -16.64 4.91 45.60
CA GLY A 62 -16.50 3.64 46.29
C GLY A 62 -17.84 2.94 46.46
N ASP A 63 -17.94 1.74 45.91
CA ASP A 63 -19.17 0.94 45.81
C ASP A 63 -19.24 -0.18 46.87
N ARG A 64 -18.19 -0.31 47.70
CA ARG A 64 -18.08 -1.26 48.81
C ARG A 64 -18.28 -0.57 50.15
N SER A 65 -18.77 -1.28 51.16
CA SER A 65 -19.08 -0.73 52.49
C SER A 65 -17.90 -0.02 53.18
N SER A 66 -16.66 -0.45 52.90
CA SER A 66 -15.41 0.17 53.37
C SER A 66 -14.97 1.42 52.59
N GLU A 67 -15.66 1.72 51.49
CA GLU A 67 -15.31 2.75 50.52
C GLU A 67 -16.44 3.75 50.25
N LEU A 68 -17.58 3.62 50.95
CA LEU A 68 -18.79 4.44 50.73
C LEU A 68 -18.59 5.97 50.85
N ASN A 69 -17.45 6.41 51.41
CA ASN A 69 -17.07 7.81 51.55
C ASN A 69 -15.83 8.19 50.71
N LYS A 70 -15.45 7.36 49.73
CA LYS A 70 -14.26 7.53 48.89
C LYS A 70 -14.67 7.80 47.44
N VAL A 71 -13.92 8.68 46.77
CA VAL A 71 -14.04 8.93 45.33
C VAL A 71 -12.65 8.86 44.72
N TRP A 72 -12.52 8.04 43.69
CA TRP A 72 -11.32 7.81 42.92
C TRP A 72 -11.42 8.56 41.61
N ILE A 73 -10.34 9.22 41.22
CA ILE A 73 -10.23 9.91 39.92
C ILE A 73 -8.98 9.36 39.24
N GLY A 74 -9.15 8.80 38.05
CA GLY A 74 -8.08 8.29 37.19
C GLY A 74 -8.14 8.94 35.81
N TRP A 75 -7.01 9.09 35.15
CA TRP A 75 -6.90 9.62 33.80
C TRP A 75 -6.07 8.71 32.92
N ASP A 76 -6.37 8.67 31.63
CA ASP A 76 -5.53 8.04 30.62
C ASP A 76 -4.48 9.04 30.15
N LEU A 77 -3.20 8.72 30.39
CA LEU A 77 -2.04 9.58 30.07
C LEU A 77 -1.23 9.02 28.89
N GLN A 78 -1.73 8.01 28.18
CA GLN A 78 -0.98 7.30 27.14
C GLN A 78 -0.46 8.24 26.04
N GLU A 79 -1.27 9.18 25.54
CA GLU A 79 -0.80 10.14 24.52
C GLU A 79 0.26 11.14 25.04
N VAL A 80 0.17 11.54 26.32
CA VAL A 80 1.19 12.39 26.96
C VAL A 80 2.51 11.62 27.05
N TRP A 81 2.43 10.34 27.40
CA TRP A 81 3.56 9.44 27.47
C TRP A 81 4.16 9.10 26.10
N ASP A 82 3.34 8.94 25.07
CA ASP A 82 3.82 8.71 23.70
C ASP A 82 4.50 9.97 23.12
N THR A 83 4.03 11.16 23.53
CA THR A 83 4.56 12.45 23.06
C THR A 83 5.85 12.85 23.77
N TYR A 84 5.89 12.72 25.10
CA TYR A 84 7.01 13.22 25.91
C TYR A 84 7.89 12.12 26.50
N GLY A 85 7.51 10.83 26.38
CA GLY A 85 8.20 9.71 27.00
C GLY A 85 7.96 9.64 28.51
N GLN A 86 7.54 8.46 29.02
CA GLN A 86 7.32 8.24 30.46
C GLN A 86 8.54 8.59 31.32
N THR A 87 9.74 8.41 30.78
CA THR A 87 11.02 8.64 31.47
C THR A 87 11.37 10.10 31.70
N ASN A 88 10.67 11.05 31.08
CA ASN A 88 10.96 12.49 31.16
C ASN A 88 10.14 13.23 32.24
N LEU A 89 9.34 12.49 33.03
CA LEU A 89 8.67 13.03 34.21
C LEU A 89 9.69 13.24 35.33
N VAL A 90 9.97 14.51 35.66
CA VAL A 90 10.97 14.87 36.66
C VAL A 90 10.37 15.16 38.04
N ASP A 91 9.11 15.61 38.09
CA ASP A 91 8.41 15.87 39.36
C ASP A 91 6.89 15.86 39.17
N ALA A 92 6.15 15.51 40.23
CA ALA A 92 4.69 15.55 40.30
C ALA A 92 4.28 16.24 41.60
N ILE A 93 3.74 17.45 41.49
CA ILE A 93 3.45 18.30 42.65
C ILE A 93 1.94 18.38 42.86
N PHE A 94 1.49 18.00 44.07
CA PHE A 94 0.11 18.15 44.51
C PHE A 94 0.02 19.33 45.47
N THR A 95 -0.78 20.34 45.13
CA THR A 95 -0.96 21.56 45.94
C THR A 95 -2.42 21.65 46.36
N TYR A 96 -2.72 21.83 47.65
CA TYR A 96 -4.07 22.01 48.17
C TYR A 96 -4.22 23.43 48.72
N TRP A 97 -5.26 24.16 48.35
CA TRP A 97 -5.67 25.41 49.00
C TRP A 97 -7.07 25.25 49.59
N GLY A 98 -7.35 25.98 50.66
CA GLY A 98 -8.63 25.91 51.34
C GLY A 98 -8.61 26.65 52.67
N GLU A 99 -9.42 27.70 52.77
CA GLU A 99 -9.67 28.44 54.00
C GLU A 99 -10.48 27.59 54.98
N ASN A 100 -9.80 26.84 55.85
CA ASN A 100 -10.11 26.73 57.28
C ASN A 100 -9.15 25.76 57.96
N GLY A 101 -8.41 26.28 58.94
CA GLY A 101 -7.25 25.63 59.55
C GLY A 101 -7.53 24.24 60.14
N THR A 102 -7.02 23.21 59.49
CA THR A 102 -6.33 22.08 60.14
C THR A 102 -5.40 21.42 59.11
N THR A 103 -4.14 21.21 59.49
CA THR A 103 -3.12 20.55 58.66
C THR A 103 -3.53 19.10 58.36
N ARG A 104 -3.50 18.70 57.08
CA ARG A 104 -3.65 17.30 56.65
C ARG A 104 -2.45 16.90 55.81
N SER A 105 -1.90 15.72 56.06
CA SER A 105 -0.72 15.20 55.35
C SER A 105 -1.13 14.10 54.37
N PHE A 106 -0.49 14.08 53.21
CA PHE A 106 -0.65 13.04 52.18
C PHE A 106 0.71 12.36 51.93
N TRP A 107 0.70 11.08 51.53
CA TRP A 107 1.86 10.36 51.02
C TRP A 107 1.56 9.92 49.59
N VAL A 108 2.46 10.21 48.66
CA VAL A 108 2.41 9.69 47.29
C VAL A 108 3.38 8.51 47.23
N ALA A 109 2.87 7.30 46.94
CA ALA A 109 3.72 6.15 46.64
C ALA A 109 3.98 6.11 45.12
N ALA A 110 5.23 5.86 44.74
CA ALA A 110 5.69 5.87 43.35
C ALA A 110 4.93 4.87 42.47
N LEU A 111 4.54 5.29 41.27
CA LEU A 111 4.13 4.41 40.18
C LEU A 111 5.38 3.64 39.70
N ALA A 112 5.53 2.40 40.13
CA ALA A 112 6.50 1.47 39.55
C ALA A 112 5.81 0.64 38.47
N ASP A 113 6.42 0.58 37.28
CA ASP A 113 6.00 -0.29 36.19
C ASP A 113 6.08 -1.76 36.62
N SER A 114 5.15 -2.58 36.12
CA SER A 114 5.48 -3.86 35.45
C SER A 114 4.30 -4.81 35.22
N VAL A 115 3.04 -4.37 35.30
CA VAL A 115 1.91 -5.26 34.96
C VAL A 115 0.85 -4.45 34.22
N GLY A 116 0.37 -4.99 33.10
CA GLY A 116 -0.66 -4.38 32.27
C GLY A 116 -1.93 -4.01 33.07
N LEU A 117 -2.86 -3.36 32.37
CA LEU A 117 -4.14 -2.82 32.88
C LEU A 117 -5.12 -3.88 33.44
N ASP A 118 -4.66 -4.82 34.25
CA ASP A 118 -5.44 -5.86 34.93
C ASP A 118 -4.88 -6.07 36.34
N GLY A 119 -5.26 -5.19 37.26
CA GLY A 119 -4.83 -5.30 38.66
C GLY A 119 -4.81 -3.95 39.36
N TRP A 120 -5.99 -3.37 39.60
CA TRP A 120 -6.14 -2.28 40.56
C TRP A 120 -5.77 -2.80 41.96
N ASP A 121 -4.50 -2.67 42.34
CA ASP A 121 -4.09 -2.79 43.73
C ASP A 121 -4.00 -1.40 44.36
N ASN A 122 -4.69 -1.30 45.49
CA ASN A 122 -5.61 -0.21 45.79
C ASN A 122 -5.15 0.51 47.06
N ASP A 123 -3.91 1.01 47.06
CA ASP A 123 -3.31 1.74 48.17
C ASP A 123 -2.65 3.02 47.64
N SER A 124 -3.03 4.27 47.94
CA SER A 124 -4.05 4.83 48.83
C SER A 124 -4.06 6.36 48.60
N ILE A 125 -5.23 6.98 48.38
CA ILE A 125 -5.46 8.38 48.76
C ILE A 125 -6.54 8.35 49.85
N HIS A 126 -6.14 8.62 51.09
CA HIS A 126 -7.04 8.58 52.25
C HIS A 126 -7.45 10.00 52.67
N TRP A 127 -8.76 10.23 52.78
CA TRP A 127 -9.33 11.33 53.56
C TRP A 127 -9.61 10.84 54.98
N THR A 128 -8.75 11.16 55.93
CA THR A 128 -9.04 10.95 57.37
C THR A 128 -9.57 12.26 57.96
N ASN A 129 -10.81 12.21 58.47
CA ASN A 129 -11.61 13.26 59.15
C ASN A 129 -12.69 13.94 58.31
N ALA A 130 -13.83 13.26 58.15
CA ALA A 130 -15.14 13.94 58.14
C ALA A 130 -15.71 13.88 59.58
N PRO A 131 -16.35 14.94 60.11
CA PRO A 131 -16.89 14.95 61.46
C PRO A 131 -17.96 13.85 61.64
N ALA A 132 -17.94 13.20 62.80
CA ALA A 132 -18.79 12.07 63.13
C ALA A 132 -20.28 12.44 63.08
N ASN A 133 -21.04 11.86 62.14
CA ASN A 133 -22.48 11.75 62.27
C ASN A 133 -22.82 10.41 62.92
N ILE A 134 -23.05 10.49 64.23
CA ILE A 134 -23.95 9.72 65.11
C ILE A 134 -24.23 8.26 64.69
N LEU A 135 -23.80 7.36 65.58
CA LEU A 135 -24.18 5.94 65.64
C LEU A 135 -25.71 5.73 65.64
N TYR A 136 -26.17 4.76 64.87
CA TYR A 136 -27.20 3.84 65.36
C TYR A 136 -26.72 2.39 65.23
N THR A 137 -27.04 1.63 66.28
CA THR A 137 -26.50 0.35 66.70
C THR A 137 -27.03 -0.84 65.90
N SER A 138 -26.31 -1.94 66.04
CA SER A 138 -26.43 -3.26 65.41
C SER A 138 -27.76 -4.03 65.58
N ASP A 139 -28.09 -4.79 64.52
CA ASP A 139 -28.72 -6.14 64.47
C ASP A 139 -30.24 -6.26 64.75
N PRO A 140 -30.91 -7.42 64.49
CA PRO A 140 -30.75 -8.48 63.48
C PRO A 140 -32.06 -8.73 62.67
N GLY A 141 -31.94 -9.26 61.46
CA GLY A 141 -33.06 -9.99 60.82
C GLY A 141 -33.76 -9.27 59.67
N THR A 142 -33.16 -9.31 58.49
CA THR A 142 -33.81 -9.60 57.19
C THR A 142 -32.74 -9.73 56.09
N PRO A 143 -32.98 -10.55 55.05
CA PRO A 143 -31.92 -11.05 54.17
C PRO A 143 -31.43 -9.97 53.21
N GLN A 144 -30.15 -10.08 52.84
CA GLN A 144 -29.51 -9.35 51.74
C GLN A 144 -30.42 -9.32 50.49
N ALA A 145 -31.00 -8.15 50.18
CA ALA A 145 -31.65 -7.92 48.91
C ALA A 145 -30.59 -7.68 47.85
N ARG A 146 -30.23 -8.74 47.12
CA ARG A 146 -29.73 -8.63 45.75
C ARG A 146 -30.92 -8.22 44.87
N CYS A 147 -30.80 -7.12 44.13
CA CYS A 147 -31.61 -6.81 42.94
C CYS A 147 -30.61 -6.35 41.87
N ALA A 148 -30.26 -7.17 40.86
CA ALA A 148 -31.03 -7.54 39.66
C ALA A 148 -31.29 -6.34 38.74
N PHE A 149 -30.52 -6.25 37.65
CA PHE A 149 -30.65 -5.29 36.55
C PHE A 149 -31.75 -5.75 35.56
N ASP A 150 -32.57 -4.81 35.06
CA ASP A 150 -33.47 -5.00 33.90
C ASP A 150 -33.00 -4.10 32.74
N TYR A 151 -32.85 -4.70 31.56
CA TYR A 151 -32.05 -4.22 30.42
C TYR A 151 -32.90 -3.65 29.26
N THR A 152 -34.16 -3.27 29.48
CA THR A 152 -35.14 -3.12 28.37
C THR A 152 -35.67 -1.71 28.07
N LYS A 153 -34.96 -0.63 28.43
CA LYS A 153 -35.30 0.72 27.95
C LYS A 153 -34.12 1.43 27.31
N CYS A 154 -33.68 0.92 26.16
CA CYS A 154 -32.71 1.59 25.31
C CYS A 154 -33.26 1.65 23.88
N PHE A 155 -33.66 2.85 23.43
CA PHE A 155 -33.40 3.38 22.09
C PHE A 155 -33.91 4.83 22.02
N LEU A 156 -33.03 5.78 21.69
CA LEU A 156 -33.03 6.53 20.41
C LEU A 156 -32.11 7.76 20.50
N GLY A 157 -31.06 7.78 19.67
CA GLY A 157 -30.54 8.98 19.03
C GLY A 157 -29.66 9.93 19.86
N THR A 158 -28.41 9.54 20.13
CA THR A 158 -27.17 10.32 19.94
C THR A 158 -26.03 9.53 20.54
N ASN A 159 -24.87 9.50 19.86
CA ASN A 159 -23.69 8.77 20.30
C ASN A 159 -23.24 9.22 21.70
N ILE A 160 -23.55 8.41 22.70
CA ILE A 160 -23.01 8.51 24.05
C ILE A 160 -22.46 7.11 24.36
N TRP A 161 -21.13 7.01 24.38
CA TRP A 161 -20.41 5.83 24.84
C TRP A 161 -20.90 5.39 26.23
N GLU A 162 -21.08 4.09 26.39
CA GLU A 162 -21.75 3.43 27.52
C GLU A 162 -20.93 3.41 28.81
N GLY A 163 -21.66 3.48 29.94
CA GLY A 163 -21.19 3.17 31.29
C GLY A 163 -22.06 3.83 32.38
N TRP A 164 -23.15 3.18 32.81
CA TRP A 164 -24.08 3.67 33.87
C TRP A 164 -23.82 2.97 35.24
N PRO A 165 -24.34 3.44 36.41
CA PRO A 165 -25.23 4.59 36.60
C PRO A 165 -24.71 5.61 37.64
N GLY A 166 -24.90 6.90 37.35
CA GLY A 166 -24.96 7.90 38.41
C GLY A 166 -24.49 9.30 38.06
N SER A 167 -23.74 9.51 36.97
CA SER A 167 -23.21 10.84 36.61
C SER A 167 -23.57 11.29 35.20
N ILE A 168 -24.52 12.22 35.08
CA ILE A 168 -24.74 12.95 33.83
C ILE A 168 -23.55 13.88 33.62
N ALA A 169 -22.79 13.65 32.53
CA ALA A 169 -21.78 14.58 32.05
C ALA A 169 -22.44 15.59 31.10
N VAL A 170 -22.57 16.84 31.54
CA VAL A 170 -22.98 17.94 30.64
C VAL A 170 -21.73 18.70 30.23
N ASN A 171 -21.44 18.72 28.93
CA ASN A 171 -20.39 19.58 28.38
C ASN A 171 -20.92 21.02 28.39
N LEU A 172 -20.35 21.88 29.24
CA LEU A 172 -20.75 23.28 29.32
C LEU A 172 -20.02 24.06 28.23
N ALA A 173 -20.64 24.19 27.05
CA ALA A 173 -20.18 25.18 26.07
C ALA A 173 -20.76 26.56 26.44
N ASN A 174 -19.97 27.47 27.02
CA ASN A 174 -20.24 28.93 26.94
C ASN A 174 -19.11 29.84 27.49
N PRO A 175 -19.08 31.15 27.16
CA PRO A 175 -17.97 31.87 26.56
C PRO A 175 -17.40 32.94 27.53
N GLY A 176 -17.47 32.69 28.83
CA GLY A 176 -17.25 33.71 29.87
C GLY A 176 -16.01 33.50 30.74
N LEU A 177 -15.18 32.50 30.48
CA LEU A 177 -14.07 32.12 31.38
C LEU A 177 -12.66 32.48 30.87
N GLY A 178 -12.54 33.28 29.80
CA GLY A 178 -11.24 33.66 29.22
C GLY A 178 -10.56 32.52 28.46
N THR A 179 -9.51 32.85 27.68
CA THR A 179 -8.82 31.93 26.75
C THR A 179 -7.93 30.88 27.42
N ASP A 180 -7.87 30.87 28.76
CA ASP A 180 -6.86 30.16 29.54
C ASP A 180 -7.34 28.78 30.05
N PHE A 181 -8.54 28.33 29.66
CA PHE A 181 -9.14 27.07 30.08
C PHE A 181 -9.70 26.31 28.88
N ASP A 182 -9.13 25.14 28.58
CA ASP A 182 -9.43 24.40 27.35
C ASP A 182 -10.75 23.61 27.43
N GLN A 183 -11.12 23.03 28.58
CA GLN A 183 -12.36 22.24 28.74
C GLN A 183 -12.89 22.24 30.20
N ALA A 184 -14.23 22.19 30.36
CA ALA A 184 -14.93 22.05 31.65
C ALA A 184 -16.00 20.95 31.58
N ALA A 185 -15.99 20.02 32.54
CA ALA A 185 -17.01 18.96 32.63
C ALA A 185 -17.68 18.94 34.01
N ARG A 186 -19.02 18.91 34.03
CA ARG A 186 -19.81 18.78 35.26
C ARG A 186 -20.34 17.35 35.40
N TYR A 187 -20.12 16.75 36.56
CA TYR A 187 -20.62 15.44 36.94
C TYR A 187 -21.57 15.56 38.14
N THR A 188 -22.78 15.01 38.02
CA THR A 188 -23.81 15.03 39.08
C THR A 188 -24.00 13.64 39.62
N VAL A 189 -23.65 13.33 40.87
CA VAL A 189 -23.86 11.99 41.44
C VAL A 189 -25.21 11.95 42.16
N THR A 190 -26.11 11.05 41.74
CA THR A 190 -27.40 10.82 42.41
C THR A 190 -27.39 9.51 43.18
N ASN A 191 -27.23 9.59 44.51
CA ASN A 191 -27.67 8.53 45.41
C ASN A 191 -28.74 9.11 46.36
N GLU A 192 -29.73 8.32 46.80
CA GLU A 192 -30.97 8.79 47.45
C GLU A 192 -30.77 9.58 48.76
N ILE A 193 -29.55 9.65 49.30
CA ILE A 193 -29.25 10.31 50.58
C ILE A 193 -28.28 11.51 50.43
N ILE A 194 -27.55 11.68 49.30
CA ILE A 194 -26.65 12.84 49.07
C ILE A 194 -26.65 13.21 47.57
N ARG A 195 -26.98 14.47 47.23
CA ARG A 195 -26.73 15.05 45.90
C ARG A 195 -25.41 15.81 45.93
N SER A 196 -24.44 15.50 45.07
CA SER A 196 -23.17 16.24 44.98
C SER A 196 -22.83 16.57 43.53
N ASN A 197 -22.39 17.81 43.27
CA ASN A 197 -21.89 18.26 41.98
C ASN A 197 -20.36 18.37 42.02
N PHE A 198 -19.68 17.85 41.00
CA PHE A 198 -18.23 17.98 40.83
C PHE A 198 -17.93 18.61 39.47
N VAL A 199 -17.00 19.57 39.44
CA VAL A 199 -16.51 20.19 38.21
C VAL A 199 -14.99 20.09 38.19
N ALA A 200 -14.44 19.62 37.07
CA ALA A 200 -12.99 19.54 36.84
C ALA A 200 -12.59 20.26 35.56
N TRP A 201 -11.38 20.82 35.58
CA TRP A 201 -10.80 21.60 34.48
C TRP A 201 -9.36 21.17 34.20
N LEU A 202 -8.96 21.29 32.94
CA LEU A 202 -7.60 21.11 32.46
C LEU A 202 -7.08 22.45 31.94
N LYS A 203 -5.90 22.84 32.43
CA LYS A 203 -5.13 23.95 31.90
C LYS A 203 -3.74 23.48 31.49
N THR A 204 -3.42 23.66 30.22
CA THR A 204 -2.05 23.59 29.69
C THR A 204 -1.39 24.93 29.93
N ASP A 205 -0.37 24.96 30.78
CA ASP A 205 0.44 26.16 30.95
C ASP A 205 1.57 26.16 29.91
N THR A 206 2.05 27.36 29.58
CA THR A 206 3.10 27.65 28.59
C THR A 206 4.47 27.02 28.87
N ASP A 207 4.64 26.34 30.01
CA ASP A 207 5.94 25.95 30.56
C ASP A 207 6.15 24.42 30.55
N GLY A 208 5.42 23.68 29.72
CA GLY A 208 5.43 22.20 29.71
C GLY A 208 4.72 21.58 30.93
N LYS A 209 3.89 22.36 31.61
CA LYS A 209 3.12 21.96 32.79
C LYS A 209 1.66 21.70 32.39
N VAL A 210 1.12 20.59 32.89
CA VAL A 210 -0.32 20.31 32.82
C VAL A 210 -0.88 20.46 34.23
N THR A 211 -1.85 21.36 34.41
CA THR A 211 -2.44 21.70 35.71
C THR A 211 -3.92 21.28 35.74
N LEU A 212 -4.28 20.45 36.71
CA LEU A 212 -5.66 19.98 36.95
C LEU A 212 -6.30 20.76 38.10
N MET A 213 -7.57 21.17 37.98
CA MET A 213 -8.31 21.86 39.05
C MET A 213 -9.63 21.13 39.35
N ALA A 214 -9.97 20.97 40.64
CA ALA A 214 -11.18 20.25 41.09
C ALA A 214 -11.86 20.90 42.30
N SER A 215 -13.21 21.00 42.30
CA SER A 215 -13.97 21.51 43.46
C SER A 215 -14.26 20.40 44.50
N GLY A 216 -14.04 20.65 45.80
CA GLY A 216 -14.33 19.69 46.88
C GLY A 216 -15.83 19.39 47.10
N MET A 217 -16.16 18.23 47.68
CA MET A 217 -17.55 17.83 47.98
C MET A 217 -17.93 18.27 49.39
N ASN A 218 -18.81 19.27 49.52
CA ASN A 218 -19.70 19.46 50.67
C ASN A 218 -20.89 20.32 50.24
N ASN A 219 -22.10 19.79 50.42
CA ASN A 219 -23.36 20.49 50.20
C ASN A 219 -23.47 21.70 51.15
N GLN A 220 -23.64 22.91 50.62
CA GLN A 220 -24.92 23.61 50.50
C GLN A 220 -24.75 24.78 49.51
N ASN A 221 -25.72 24.96 48.61
CA ASN A 221 -25.88 26.08 47.67
C ASN A 221 -24.95 26.20 46.46
N TRP A 222 -25.05 25.30 45.47
CA TRP A 222 -24.71 25.64 44.07
C TRP A 222 -25.80 25.15 43.11
N TRP A 223 -26.93 25.86 43.10
CA TRP A 223 -27.91 25.77 42.02
C TRP A 223 -27.85 27.05 41.20
N VAL A 224 -27.31 26.98 39.99
CA VAL A 224 -27.48 28.03 38.99
C VAL A 224 -28.76 27.68 38.22
N GLY A 225 -29.90 28.16 38.73
CA GLY A 225 -31.16 28.18 37.99
C GLY A 225 -31.30 29.54 37.31
N THR A 226 -31.42 29.56 35.99
CA THR A 226 -31.88 30.74 35.26
C THR A 226 -33.37 30.96 35.57
N ASN A 227 -33.67 32.05 36.28
CA ASN A 227 -34.99 32.59 36.67
C ASN A 227 -35.80 31.87 37.77
N GLY A 228 -36.07 32.58 38.88
CA GLY A 228 -37.18 32.31 39.80
C GLY A 228 -36.78 32.25 41.30
N THR A 229 -37.45 33.05 42.11
CA THR A 229 -37.26 33.33 43.56
C THR A 229 -37.31 32.09 44.49
N TYR A 230 -36.51 32.08 45.57
CA TYR A 230 -36.36 30.98 46.55
C TYR A 230 -37.44 30.98 47.67
N ALA A 231 -37.96 29.80 48.03
CA ALA A 231 -38.82 29.58 49.20
C ALA A 231 -37.98 29.10 50.39
N GLY A 232 -37.59 30.01 51.28
CA GLY A 232 -36.87 29.69 52.53
C GLY A 232 -36.10 30.85 53.17
N ASP A 233 -35.69 31.85 52.40
CA ASP A 233 -34.94 33.02 52.87
C ASP A 233 -35.83 34.14 53.43
N LEU A 234 -36.68 33.79 54.41
CA LEU A 234 -37.42 34.73 55.23
C LEU A 234 -37.05 34.50 56.70
N ALA A 235 -35.75 34.49 57.03
CA ALA A 235 -35.32 34.39 58.43
C ALA A 235 -33.96 34.97 58.85
N SER A 236 -32.99 35.35 57.99
CA SER A 236 -31.66 35.74 58.55
C SER A 236 -30.75 36.71 57.80
N ASN A 237 -31.25 37.53 56.86
CA ASN A 237 -30.55 38.75 56.41
C ASN A 237 -29.07 38.59 55.96
N LEU A 238 -28.71 37.47 55.29
CA LEU A 238 -27.37 37.29 54.70
C LEU A 238 -27.35 37.78 53.25
N THR A 239 -26.55 38.82 52.98
CA THR A 239 -26.32 39.39 51.64
C THR A 239 -25.52 38.42 50.75
N SER A 240 -26.03 38.15 49.54
CA SER A 240 -25.39 37.32 48.51
C SER A 240 -24.14 37.97 47.89
N ILE A 241 -23.05 37.21 47.73
CA ILE A 241 -21.80 37.65 47.09
C ILE A 241 -21.85 37.42 45.56
N GLN A 242 -21.30 38.38 44.80
CA GLN A 242 -21.27 38.52 43.32
C GLN A 242 -20.33 37.52 42.56
N PRO A 243 -20.38 37.46 41.21
CA PRO A 243 -19.74 36.43 40.35
C PRO A 243 -18.21 36.39 40.35
N GLU A 244 -17.52 37.39 40.92
CA GLU A 244 -16.05 37.41 41.04
C GLU A 244 -15.51 36.27 41.94
N SER A 245 -16.40 35.64 42.72
CA SER A 245 -16.09 34.53 43.60
C SER A 245 -15.82 33.20 42.87
N PHE A 246 -16.30 32.97 41.63
CA PHE A 246 -16.11 31.67 40.97
C PHE A 246 -14.67 31.46 40.48
N GLY A 247 -14.04 32.50 39.90
CA GLY A 247 -12.63 32.47 39.50
C GLY A 247 -11.66 32.46 40.69
N GLN A 248 -12.07 33.00 41.84
CA GLN A 248 -11.32 32.92 43.09
C GLN A 248 -11.38 31.49 43.67
N VAL A 249 -12.58 30.88 43.71
CA VAL A 249 -12.78 29.49 44.13
C VAL A 249 -12.03 28.49 43.25
N CYS A 250 -11.92 28.72 41.93
CA CYS A 250 -11.10 27.91 41.03
C CYS A 250 -9.59 28.01 41.32
N ARG A 251 -9.10 29.16 41.82
CA ARG A 251 -7.69 29.33 42.26
C ARG A 251 -7.39 28.67 43.59
N ASP A 252 -8.41 28.51 44.43
CA ASP A 252 -8.30 27.93 45.77
C ASP A 252 -8.55 26.40 45.77
N SER A 253 -8.83 25.79 44.62
CA SER A 253 -8.99 24.34 44.44
C SER A 253 -7.65 23.59 44.46
N PRO A 254 -7.60 22.32 44.90
CA PRO A 254 -6.39 21.52 44.79
C PRO A 254 -5.95 21.34 43.34
N THR A 255 -4.67 21.60 43.10
CA THR A 255 -4.01 21.46 41.80
C THR A 255 -2.96 20.37 41.81
N LEU A 256 -3.02 19.47 40.83
CA LEU A 256 -1.92 18.57 40.48
C LEU A 256 -1.23 19.11 39.24
N THR A 257 0.07 19.39 39.36
CA THR A 257 0.91 19.85 38.26
C THR A 257 1.99 18.81 37.99
N LEU A 258 2.01 18.31 36.76
CA LEU A 258 3.04 17.40 36.26
C LEU A 258 4.05 18.19 35.42
N VAL A 259 5.34 18.01 35.69
CA VAL A 259 6.43 18.72 34.99
C VAL A 259 7.24 17.73 34.16
N PHE A 260 7.24 17.93 32.85
CA PHE A 260 8.02 17.14 31.91
C PHE A 260 9.20 17.95 31.39
N ASP A 261 10.38 17.34 31.35
CA ASP A 261 11.57 17.96 30.79
C ASP A 261 11.68 17.62 29.30
N VAL A 262 11.34 18.57 28.42
CA VAL A 262 11.36 18.33 26.96
C VAL A 262 12.75 18.62 26.43
N ARG A 263 13.66 17.63 26.52
CA ARG A 263 15.04 17.78 26.04
C ARG A 263 15.26 17.17 24.67
N VAL A 264 16.03 17.87 23.84
CA VAL A 264 16.41 17.41 22.50
C VAL A 264 17.59 16.45 22.59
N ALA A 265 17.50 15.31 21.91
CA ALA A 265 18.55 14.30 21.92
C ALA A 265 19.79 14.72 21.14
N LEU A 266 20.97 14.23 21.55
CA LEU A 266 22.21 14.35 20.77
C LEU A 266 22.03 13.64 19.42
N THR A 267 22.35 14.34 18.33
CA THR A 267 22.11 13.87 16.96
C THR A 267 23.29 14.21 16.03
N GLY A 268 23.24 13.71 14.79
CA GLY A 268 24.33 13.78 13.82
C GLY A 268 25.13 12.47 13.72
N GLY A 269 26.44 12.57 13.51
CA GLY A 269 27.34 11.42 13.37
C GLY A 269 27.32 10.78 11.98
N GLY A 270 27.95 9.60 11.88
CA GLY A 270 28.15 8.91 10.61
C GLY A 270 29.61 8.46 10.40
N MET A 271 30.01 8.33 9.14
CA MET A 271 31.33 7.82 8.78
C MET A 271 32.28 8.97 8.43
N ALA A 272 33.54 8.85 8.83
CA ALA A 272 34.61 9.79 8.53
C ALA A 272 35.80 9.10 7.85
N CYS A 273 36.59 9.88 7.14
CA CYS A 273 37.89 9.41 6.64
C CYS A 273 38.96 9.59 7.72
N PRO A 274 39.83 8.58 7.94
CA PRO A 274 40.94 8.73 8.88
C PRO A 274 41.77 9.97 8.56
N GLY A 275 41.86 10.92 9.51
CA GLY A 275 42.60 12.18 9.35
C GLY A 275 41.88 13.29 8.56
N GLY A 276 40.63 13.07 8.11
CA GLY A 276 39.80 14.08 7.44
C GLY A 276 38.82 14.81 8.37
N SER A 277 37.98 15.66 7.79
CA SER A 277 36.80 16.23 8.45
C SER A 277 35.75 15.15 8.67
N GLY A 278 35.33 14.94 9.91
CA GLY A 278 34.27 13.98 10.23
C GLY A 278 32.87 14.58 10.19
N PRO A 279 31.82 13.77 10.45
CA PRO A 279 30.45 14.25 10.48
C PRO A 279 30.22 15.21 11.64
N GLU A 280 29.25 16.11 11.48
CA GLU A 280 28.84 17.01 12.54
C GLU A 280 28.10 16.27 13.66
N VAL A 281 28.37 16.65 14.91
CA VAL A 281 27.61 16.22 16.08
C VAL A 281 27.02 17.45 16.74
N TYR A 282 25.71 17.45 16.95
CA TYR A 282 24.99 18.65 17.39
C TYR A 282 23.75 18.31 18.21
N LEU A 283 23.21 19.34 18.87
CA LEU A 283 21.92 19.31 19.55
C LEU A 283 20.98 20.26 18.80
N ALA A 284 19.80 19.77 18.39
CA ALA A 284 18.84 20.61 17.66
C ALA A 284 18.12 21.64 18.55
N GLY A 285 18.33 21.60 19.88
CA GLY A 285 17.85 22.59 20.85
C GLY A 285 18.60 22.48 22.17
N THR A 286 18.79 23.61 22.86
CA THR A 286 19.51 23.71 24.14
C THR A 286 18.91 24.77 25.06
N ASP A 287 19.16 24.68 26.36
CA ASP A 287 18.69 25.64 27.36
C ASP A 287 19.75 26.71 27.67
N VAL A 288 19.31 27.96 27.80
CA VAL A 288 20.16 29.05 28.31
C VAL A 288 20.50 28.79 29.78
N GLY A 289 21.75 29.02 30.17
CA GLY A 289 22.22 28.81 31.55
C GLY A 289 22.78 27.41 31.82
N PHE A 290 22.92 26.58 30.79
CA PHE A 290 23.62 25.30 30.84
C PHE A 290 24.77 25.26 29.84
N ASP A 291 25.88 24.63 30.25
CA ASP A 291 26.95 24.24 29.36
C ASP A 291 26.76 22.77 28.96
N TYR A 292 26.94 22.45 27.69
CA TYR A 292 26.85 21.10 27.14
C TYR A 292 28.25 20.58 26.84
N LEU A 293 28.57 19.43 27.42
CA LEU A 293 29.89 18.81 27.42
C LEU A 293 29.81 17.52 26.60
N LEU A 294 30.62 17.40 25.56
CA LEU A 294 30.65 16.21 24.72
C LEU A 294 31.59 15.15 25.29
N TYR A 295 31.15 13.91 25.34
CA TYR A 295 31.88 12.74 25.82
C TYR A 295 32.04 11.72 24.70
N THR A 296 33.18 11.01 24.69
CA THR A 296 33.43 9.85 23.83
C THR A 296 33.72 8.64 24.69
N ASN A 297 32.96 7.55 24.52
CA ASN A 297 33.11 6.31 25.31
C ASN A 297 33.17 6.56 26.83
N GLY A 298 32.41 7.55 27.32
CA GLY A 298 32.37 7.94 28.74
C GLY A 298 33.48 8.88 29.22
N VAL A 299 34.40 9.32 28.34
CA VAL A 299 35.47 10.28 28.66
C VAL A 299 35.14 11.65 28.06
N TYR A 300 35.28 12.72 28.84
CA TYR A 300 35.03 14.08 28.38
C TYR A 300 36.04 14.47 27.30
N THR A 301 35.55 14.97 26.17
CA THR A 301 36.36 15.34 24.98
C THR A 301 37.11 16.67 25.14
N GLY A 302 36.76 17.47 26.16
CA GLY A 302 37.22 18.86 26.28
C GLY A 302 36.35 19.88 25.54
N GLN A 303 35.38 19.43 24.73
CA GLN A 303 34.47 20.31 24.02
C GLN A 303 33.27 20.70 24.88
N LYS A 304 33.12 22.02 25.08
CA LYS A 304 32.04 22.66 25.81
C LYS A 304 31.36 23.69 24.92
N VAL A 305 30.04 23.63 24.82
CA VAL A 305 29.23 24.66 24.14
C VAL A 305 28.14 25.16 25.08
N SER A 306 27.99 26.48 25.17
CA SER A 306 26.94 27.06 26.02
C SER A 306 25.59 27.01 25.31
N GLY A 307 24.55 26.63 26.04
CA GLY A 307 23.19 26.58 25.50
C GLY A 307 22.66 27.97 25.21
N THR A 308 21.92 28.08 24.10
CA THR A 308 21.48 29.36 23.53
C THR A 308 19.95 29.51 23.49
N GLY A 309 19.20 28.49 23.91
CA GLY A 309 17.76 28.42 23.63
C GLY A 309 17.44 27.85 22.24
N SER A 310 18.45 27.42 21.48
CA SER A 310 18.36 26.95 20.09
C SER A 310 19.39 25.87 19.80
N ALA A 311 19.48 25.42 18.54
CA ALA A 311 20.45 24.41 18.13
C ALA A 311 21.90 24.87 18.37
N VAL A 312 22.74 23.97 18.86
CA VAL A 312 24.19 24.19 19.01
C VAL A 312 24.95 23.01 18.46
N SER A 313 26.11 23.28 17.87
CA SER A 313 26.97 22.27 17.25
C SER A 313 28.26 22.11 18.04
N PHE A 314 28.71 20.87 18.20
CA PHE A 314 30.05 20.55 18.68
C PHE A 314 31.08 20.55 17.53
N GLY A 315 30.65 20.88 16.32
CA GLY A 315 31.45 20.83 15.11
C GLY A 315 31.64 19.41 14.58
N GLN A 316 32.53 19.29 13.60
CA GLN A 316 32.88 18.03 12.96
C GLN A 316 33.72 17.16 13.88
N GLN A 317 33.26 15.93 14.09
CA GLN A 317 33.90 14.96 14.98
C GLN A 317 34.65 13.92 14.15
N ASN A 318 35.98 13.89 14.28
CA ASN A 318 36.83 13.01 13.48
C ASN A 318 37.40 11.83 14.26
N VAL A 319 37.03 11.64 15.53
CA VAL A 319 37.45 10.48 16.32
C VAL A 319 36.36 9.40 16.24
N ALA A 320 36.72 8.20 15.78
CA ALA A 320 35.76 7.09 15.76
C ALA A 320 35.46 6.62 17.19
N ALA A 321 34.22 6.86 17.64
CA ALA A 321 33.77 6.55 18.99
C ALA A 321 32.24 6.66 19.09
N THR A 322 31.72 6.22 20.22
CA THR A 322 30.36 6.53 20.63
C THR A 322 30.35 7.83 21.43
N TYR A 323 29.60 8.80 20.93
CA TYR A 323 29.44 10.14 21.49
C TYR A 323 28.17 10.22 22.35
N THR A 324 28.33 10.79 23.52
CA THR A 324 27.26 11.15 24.44
C THR A 324 27.47 12.58 24.93
N CYS A 325 26.45 13.19 25.52
CA CYS A 325 26.52 14.55 26.01
C CYS A 325 26.05 14.64 27.45
N VAL A 326 26.67 15.51 28.24
CA VAL A 326 26.27 15.85 29.60
C VAL A 326 26.07 17.36 29.65
N GLU A 327 24.94 17.80 30.18
CA GLU A 327 24.71 19.21 30.47
C GLU A 327 25.13 19.53 31.91
N SER A 328 25.61 20.74 32.15
CA SER A 328 26.02 21.26 33.44
C SER A 328 25.44 22.65 33.65
N ASN A 329 24.76 22.87 34.78
CA ASN A 329 24.26 24.19 35.12
C ASN A 329 25.42 25.14 35.44
N ILE A 330 25.48 26.30 34.77
CA ILE A 330 26.63 27.22 34.88
C ILE A 330 26.77 27.86 36.27
N THR A 331 25.71 27.84 37.08
CA THR A 331 25.68 28.46 38.40
C THR A 331 25.87 27.44 39.51
N THR A 332 25.17 26.31 39.43
CA THR A 332 25.17 25.29 40.51
C THR A 332 26.13 24.14 40.26
N THR A 333 26.71 24.03 39.05
CA THR A 333 27.58 22.94 38.58
C THR A 333 26.92 21.55 38.55
N ALA A 334 25.62 21.46 38.87
CA ALA A 334 24.88 20.21 38.80
C ALA A 334 24.88 19.68 37.35
N THR A 335 25.21 18.40 37.17
CA THR A 335 25.30 17.74 35.87
C THR A 335 24.19 16.73 35.64
N ARG A 336 23.86 16.50 34.37
CA ARG A 336 22.89 15.49 33.94
C ARG A 336 23.20 14.99 32.53
N VAL A 337 22.93 13.71 32.26
CA VAL A 337 23.12 13.12 30.93
C VAL A 337 22.04 13.61 29.96
N VAL A 338 22.45 14.04 28.77
CA VAL A 338 21.55 14.41 27.68
C VAL A 338 21.10 13.13 26.95
N PRO A 339 19.81 12.97 26.63
CA PRO A 339 19.33 11.82 25.85
C PRO A 339 20.01 11.71 24.48
N GLY A 340 20.13 10.50 23.95
CA GLY A 340 20.70 10.25 22.63
C GLY A 340 22.18 9.87 22.65
N THR A 341 22.53 9.01 21.71
CA THR A 341 23.87 8.47 21.51
C THR A 341 24.18 8.53 20.03
N VAL A 342 25.33 9.11 19.67
CA VAL A 342 25.75 9.29 18.28
C VAL A 342 27.01 8.46 18.04
N VAL A 343 27.11 7.76 16.91
CA VAL A 343 28.32 7.00 16.55
C VAL A 343 29.04 7.71 15.41
N VAL A 344 30.34 7.93 15.59
CA VAL A 344 31.24 8.27 14.49
C VAL A 344 32.11 7.06 14.22
N GLY A 345 32.10 6.57 12.99
CA GLY A 345 32.93 5.45 12.52
C GLY A 345 33.96 5.89 11.48
N TYR A 346 34.94 5.04 11.18
CA TYR A 346 35.83 5.22 10.03
C TYR A 346 35.46 4.31 8.89
N TYR A 347 35.52 4.82 7.66
CA TYR A 347 35.49 3.96 6.49
C TYR A 347 36.67 2.99 6.55
N SER A 348 36.43 1.72 6.25
CA SER A 348 37.53 0.80 5.97
C SER A 348 37.86 0.88 4.48
N PRO A 349 39.14 0.71 4.09
CA PRO A 349 39.50 0.56 2.68
C PRO A 349 38.69 -0.56 2.02
N PRO A 350 38.37 -0.43 0.71
CA PRO A 350 37.61 -1.44 -0.01
C PRO A 350 38.45 -2.70 -0.21
N VAL A 351 37.84 -3.88 0.00
CA VAL A 351 38.46 -5.19 -0.25
C VAL A 351 37.60 -5.98 -1.22
N ILE A 352 38.19 -6.41 -2.34
CA ILE A 352 37.52 -7.31 -3.29
C ILE A 352 37.54 -8.72 -2.71
N THR A 353 36.37 -9.24 -2.34
CA THR A 353 36.20 -10.58 -1.76
C THR A 353 35.85 -11.64 -2.80
N ALA A 354 35.37 -11.23 -3.98
CA ALA A 354 35.24 -12.10 -5.15
C ALA A 354 35.74 -11.38 -6.40
N GLN A 355 36.74 -11.97 -7.06
CA GLN A 355 37.32 -11.47 -8.29
C GLN A 355 36.43 -11.80 -9.49
N PRO A 356 36.44 -10.98 -10.57
CA PRO A 356 35.82 -11.37 -11.82
C PRO A 356 36.64 -12.50 -12.44
N THR A 357 35.98 -13.34 -13.23
CA THR A 357 36.62 -14.43 -13.99
C THR A 357 36.64 -14.12 -15.48
N SER A 358 37.58 -14.72 -16.20
CA SER A 358 37.62 -14.62 -17.66
C SER A 358 36.43 -15.35 -18.26
N PHE A 359 35.93 -14.82 -19.38
CA PHE A 359 34.63 -15.19 -19.91
C PHE A 359 34.74 -15.69 -21.35
N VAL A 360 33.90 -16.67 -21.72
CA VAL A 360 33.82 -17.23 -23.06
C VAL A 360 32.41 -17.06 -23.60
N ALA A 361 32.27 -16.45 -24.78
CA ALA A 361 30.97 -16.16 -25.38
C ALA A 361 31.04 -16.21 -26.92
N ALA A 362 29.93 -16.51 -27.58
CA ALA A 362 29.78 -16.27 -29.01
C ALA A 362 29.32 -14.85 -29.30
N THR A 363 29.57 -14.36 -30.51
CA THR A 363 28.95 -13.12 -30.99
C THR A 363 27.43 -13.20 -30.89
N ASN A 364 26.77 -12.07 -30.62
CA ASN A 364 25.31 -11.94 -30.46
C ASN A 364 24.72 -12.59 -29.20
N SER A 365 25.54 -13.18 -28.33
CA SER A 365 25.18 -13.58 -26.97
C SER A 365 25.50 -12.45 -25.97
N VAL A 366 25.70 -12.79 -24.70
CA VAL A 366 26.05 -11.85 -23.63
C VAL A 366 27.34 -12.24 -22.93
N ALA A 367 28.03 -11.24 -22.38
CA ALA A 367 29.13 -11.45 -21.45
C ALA A 367 28.96 -10.55 -20.24
N PHE A 368 29.35 -11.04 -19.07
CA PHE A 368 29.37 -10.21 -17.87
C PHE A 368 30.60 -10.47 -17.02
N PHE A 369 31.03 -9.44 -16.30
CA PHE A 369 32.07 -9.52 -15.29
C PHE A 369 31.51 -8.97 -14.00
N ARG A 370 31.67 -9.71 -12.90
CA ARG A 370 31.12 -9.34 -11.59
C ARG A 370 32.21 -9.38 -10.53
N ILE A 371 32.14 -8.43 -9.62
CA ILE A 371 32.96 -8.41 -8.40
C ILE A 371 32.09 -8.34 -7.15
N THR A 372 32.62 -8.83 -6.04
CA THR A 372 32.06 -8.58 -4.71
C THR A 372 33.08 -7.80 -3.91
N VAL A 373 32.65 -6.71 -3.28
CA VAL A 373 33.50 -5.80 -2.52
C VAL A 373 32.88 -5.57 -1.16
N THR A 374 33.72 -5.52 -0.13
CA THR A 374 33.32 -5.19 1.24
C THR A 374 34.07 -3.96 1.72
N ASN A 375 33.36 -3.06 2.40
CA ASN A 375 33.93 -1.97 3.19
C ASN A 375 33.01 -1.64 4.39
N VAL A 376 33.57 -1.09 5.45
CA VAL A 376 32.81 -0.47 6.54
C VAL A 376 32.38 0.92 6.07
N GLY A 377 31.10 1.24 6.21
CA GLY A 377 30.53 2.55 5.89
C GLY A 377 29.88 2.70 4.50
N GLY A 378 30.06 1.74 3.60
CA GLY A 378 29.43 1.77 2.27
C GLY A 378 29.94 2.89 1.35
N GLY A 379 29.11 3.33 0.40
CA GLY A 379 29.42 4.48 -0.47
C GLY A 379 30.48 4.20 -1.54
N LEU A 380 30.66 2.94 -1.95
CA LEU A 380 31.63 2.57 -2.99
C LEU A 380 31.22 3.11 -4.36
N THR A 381 32.21 3.60 -5.09
CA THR A 381 32.10 3.94 -6.51
C THR A 381 32.90 2.92 -7.32
N TYR A 382 32.38 2.54 -8.49
CA TYR A 382 32.98 1.56 -9.38
C TYR A 382 33.28 2.23 -10.71
N GLN A 383 34.33 1.79 -11.38
CA GLN A 383 34.61 2.16 -12.76
C GLN A 383 35.26 0.98 -13.49
N TRP A 384 34.60 0.48 -14.53
CA TRP A 384 35.15 -0.56 -15.40
C TRP A 384 36.03 0.04 -16.49
N TYR A 385 37.11 -0.67 -16.81
CA TYR A 385 38.11 -0.31 -17.81
C TYR A 385 38.34 -1.47 -18.77
N ARG A 386 38.77 -1.13 -19.99
CA ARG A 386 39.33 -2.08 -20.97
C ARG A 386 40.54 -1.45 -21.63
N ASN A 387 41.64 -2.19 -21.74
CA ASN A 387 42.87 -1.71 -22.38
C ASN A 387 43.34 -0.34 -21.86
N GLY A 388 43.20 -0.09 -20.55
CA GLY A 388 43.56 1.18 -19.90
C GLY A 388 42.55 2.33 -20.07
N VAL A 389 41.46 2.13 -20.81
CA VAL A 389 40.43 3.16 -21.06
C VAL A 389 39.18 2.88 -20.22
N ALA A 390 38.66 3.92 -19.56
CA ALA A 390 37.40 3.82 -18.82
C ALA A 390 36.24 3.56 -19.78
N LEU A 391 35.40 2.57 -19.46
CA LEU A 391 34.18 2.27 -20.21
C LEU A 391 33.05 3.19 -19.76
N SER A 392 32.18 3.53 -20.69
CA SER A 392 30.93 4.25 -20.45
C SER A 392 29.75 3.39 -20.84
N ASP A 393 28.63 3.53 -20.12
CA ASP A 393 27.39 2.89 -20.53
C ASP A 393 26.92 3.44 -21.89
N ASP A 394 26.45 2.54 -22.75
CA ASP A 394 25.84 2.85 -24.03
C ASP A 394 24.67 1.87 -24.29
N GLY A 395 24.19 1.77 -25.54
CA GLY A 395 23.09 0.86 -25.88
C GLY A 395 23.41 -0.63 -25.73
N ARG A 396 24.67 -0.99 -25.46
CA ARG A 396 25.20 -2.35 -25.49
C ARG A 396 25.99 -2.72 -24.23
N ILE A 397 26.83 -1.81 -23.76
CA ILE A 397 27.62 -1.93 -22.54
C ILE A 397 26.87 -1.22 -21.42
N THR A 398 26.61 -1.90 -20.31
CA THR A 398 25.89 -1.33 -19.16
C THR A 398 26.54 -1.74 -17.84
N GLY A 399 26.34 -0.94 -16.79
CA GLY A 399 26.89 -1.23 -15.46
C GLY A 399 28.37 -0.89 -15.31
N THR A 400 28.90 -0.01 -16.17
CA THR A 400 30.31 0.45 -16.11
C THR A 400 30.67 1.15 -14.82
N THR A 401 29.69 1.66 -14.08
CA THR A 401 29.85 2.22 -12.73
C THR A 401 29.22 1.38 -11.63
N GLY A 402 28.99 0.08 -11.87
CA GLY A 402 28.43 -0.87 -10.92
C GLY A 402 29.33 -2.06 -10.63
N ALA A 403 28.90 -2.91 -9.68
CA ALA A 403 29.60 -4.15 -9.32
C ALA A 403 29.56 -5.23 -10.41
N GLN A 404 28.74 -5.05 -11.45
CA GLN A 404 28.65 -5.93 -12.60
C GLN A 404 28.67 -5.12 -13.91
N LEU A 405 29.60 -5.45 -14.79
CA LEU A 405 29.62 -5.02 -16.19
C LEU A 405 28.86 -6.03 -17.03
N LEU A 406 27.92 -5.58 -17.87
CA LEU A 406 27.19 -6.39 -18.84
C LEU A 406 27.48 -5.88 -20.26
N ILE A 407 27.80 -6.81 -21.17
CA ILE A 407 28.00 -6.56 -22.60
C ILE A 407 26.92 -7.34 -23.35
N ASN A 408 26.00 -6.63 -23.99
CA ASN A 408 24.84 -7.21 -24.66
C ASN A 408 24.39 -6.37 -25.89
N PRO A 409 24.56 -6.86 -27.14
CA PRO A 409 25.23 -8.09 -27.52
C PRO A 409 26.76 -8.04 -27.43
N VAL A 410 27.38 -9.21 -27.34
CA VAL A 410 28.82 -9.39 -27.59
C VAL A 410 29.11 -9.27 -29.09
N LEU A 411 30.10 -8.47 -29.45
CA LEU A 411 30.61 -8.27 -30.81
C LEU A 411 32.03 -8.82 -30.93
N ALA A 412 32.47 -9.15 -32.15
CA ALA A 412 33.84 -9.61 -32.40
C ALA A 412 34.92 -8.63 -31.87
N SER A 413 34.61 -7.32 -31.88
CA SER A 413 35.48 -6.26 -31.37
C SER A 413 35.64 -6.25 -29.84
N ASP A 414 34.85 -7.01 -29.10
CA ASP A 414 34.95 -7.09 -27.64
C ASP A 414 36.01 -8.09 -27.15
N ALA A 415 36.55 -8.91 -28.07
CA ALA A 415 37.59 -9.87 -27.76
C ALA A 415 38.77 -9.20 -27.07
N ALA A 416 39.21 -9.76 -25.96
CA ALA A 416 40.35 -9.25 -25.20
C ALA A 416 41.07 -10.39 -24.49
N THR A 417 42.39 -10.25 -24.33
CA THR A 417 43.21 -11.15 -23.53
C THR A 417 43.38 -10.59 -22.12
N THR A 418 44.04 -11.31 -21.22
CA THR A 418 44.36 -10.79 -19.88
C THR A 418 45.32 -9.60 -19.89
N ALA A 419 46.00 -9.32 -21.01
CA ALA A 419 46.89 -8.17 -21.15
C ALA A 419 46.15 -6.85 -21.46
N ASN A 420 45.00 -6.91 -22.14
CA ASN A 420 44.21 -5.75 -22.56
C ASN A 420 42.72 -5.86 -22.17
N GLY A 421 42.43 -6.73 -21.21
CA GLY A 421 41.09 -7.16 -20.82
C GLY A 421 40.34 -6.19 -19.92
N TYR A 422 39.29 -6.72 -19.30
CA TYR A 422 38.34 -5.99 -18.48
C TYR A 422 38.73 -6.05 -17.00
N TYR A 423 38.72 -4.91 -16.33
CA TYR A 423 38.95 -4.81 -14.89
C TYR A 423 38.15 -3.65 -14.30
N CYS A 424 37.92 -3.68 -13.00
CA CYS A 424 37.19 -2.66 -12.27
C CYS A 424 38.10 -2.00 -11.24
N VAL A 425 38.06 -0.67 -11.15
CA VAL A 425 38.62 0.11 -10.05
C VAL A 425 37.48 0.51 -9.13
N VAL A 426 37.63 0.22 -7.84
CA VAL A 426 36.64 0.51 -6.81
C VAL A 426 37.23 1.52 -5.85
N THR A 427 36.53 2.63 -5.64
CA THR A 427 36.98 3.74 -4.81
C THR A 427 35.99 3.96 -3.68
N ASP A 428 36.49 4.00 -2.44
CA ASP A 428 35.68 4.38 -1.29
C ASP A 428 35.51 5.92 -1.19
N PRO A 429 34.63 6.43 -0.31
CA PRO A 429 34.46 7.87 -0.11
C PRO A 429 35.72 8.62 0.36
N CYS A 430 36.74 7.91 0.83
CA CYS A 430 38.01 8.48 1.29
C CYS A 430 39.10 8.50 0.21
N GLY A 431 38.77 8.07 -1.01
CA GLY A 431 39.70 8.01 -2.13
C GLY A 431 40.63 6.79 -2.09
N ASN A 432 40.43 5.83 -1.19
CA ASN A 432 41.17 4.57 -1.24
C ASN A 432 40.63 3.72 -2.39
N THR A 433 41.54 3.22 -3.22
CA THR A 433 41.20 2.42 -4.41
C THR A 433 41.67 0.98 -4.27
N VAL A 434 40.86 0.04 -4.77
CA VAL A 434 41.28 -1.34 -5.03
C VAL A 434 40.94 -1.70 -6.48
N THR A 435 41.84 -2.41 -7.16
CA THR A 435 41.67 -2.80 -8.57
C THR A 435 41.49 -4.31 -8.67
N SER A 436 40.52 -4.76 -9.46
CA SER A 436 40.31 -6.19 -9.74
C SER A 436 41.40 -6.76 -10.63
N VAL A 437 41.48 -8.08 -10.70
CA VAL A 437 42.29 -8.73 -11.75
C VAL A 437 41.73 -8.43 -13.14
N THR A 438 42.61 -8.36 -14.14
CA THR A 438 42.24 -8.15 -15.56
C THR A 438 41.82 -9.47 -16.21
N ASN A 439 40.62 -9.49 -16.78
CA ASN A 439 40.02 -10.70 -17.34
C ASN A 439 39.85 -10.63 -18.85
N ALA A 440 40.06 -11.78 -19.50
CA ALA A 440 39.85 -11.95 -20.93
C ALA A 440 38.35 -12.12 -21.25
N LEU A 441 37.97 -11.66 -22.44
CA LEU A 441 36.73 -12.06 -23.12
C LEU A 441 37.13 -12.82 -24.38
N THR A 442 36.96 -14.14 -24.37
CA THR A 442 37.27 -15.00 -25.50
C THR A 442 36.04 -15.20 -26.35
N ILE A 443 36.12 -14.84 -27.63
CA ILE A 443 35.03 -15.01 -28.57
C ILE A 443 35.22 -16.32 -29.32
N GLN A 444 34.20 -17.18 -29.31
CA GLN A 444 34.21 -18.48 -29.98
C GLN A 444 32.97 -18.66 -30.85
N PRO A 445 33.02 -19.48 -31.91
CA PRO A 445 31.82 -19.89 -32.62
C PRO A 445 30.85 -20.61 -31.68
N ALA A 446 29.55 -20.38 -31.86
CA ALA A 446 28.50 -21.11 -31.15
C ALA A 446 28.58 -22.61 -31.49
N ARG A 447 28.60 -23.47 -30.47
CA ARG A 447 28.49 -24.92 -30.64
C ARG A 447 27.04 -25.35 -30.54
N THR A 448 26.71 -26.49 -31.10
CA THR A 448 25.44 -27.17 -30.79
C THR A 448 25.73 -28.24 -29.75
N ILE A 449 25.07 -28.17 -28.60
CA ILE A 449 25.26 -29.11 -27.48
C ILE A 449 23.93 -29.74 -27.07
N VAL A 450 23.95 -30.97 -26.60
CA VAL A 450 22.76 -31.73 -26.21
C VAL A 450 22.74 -31.88 -24.69
N TRP A 451 21.58 -31.61 -24.09
CA TRP A 451 21.35 -31.81 -22.65
C TRP A 451 21.47 -33.30 -22.30
N ILE A 452 22.23 -33.59 -21.25
CA ILE A 452 22.39 -34.95 -20.70
C ILE A 452 22.10 -35.03 -19.19
N GLY A 453 21.96 -33.89 -18.50
CA GLY A 453 21.51 -33.82 -17.11
C GLY A 453 22.38 -34.53 -16.07
N ALA A 454 23.67 -34.76 -16.36
CA ALA A 454 24.59 -35.46 -15.46
C ALA A 454 25.95 -34.72 -15.38
N PRO A 455 26.56 -34.54 -14.19
CA PRO A 455 26.16 -35.12 -12.89
C PRO A 455 25.04 -34.39 -12.14
N THR A 456 24.61 -33.20 -12.59
CA THR A 456 23.50 -32.46 -11.95
C THR A 456 22.49 -31.97 -12.99
N ASN A 457 21.35 -31.47 -12.54
CA ASN A 457 20.35 -30.82 -13.39
C ASN A 457 20.56 -29.30 -13.54
N LEU A 458 21.71 -28.77 -13.13
CA LEU A 458 22.01 -27.34 -13.21
C LEU A 458 22.40 -26.94 -14.63
N TRP A 459 21.81 -25.85 -15.12
CA TRP A 459 22.34 -25.10 -16.25
C TRP A 459 23.09 -23.90 -15.70
N ASP A 460 24.42 -23.93 -15.77
CA ASP A 460 25.32 -22.85 -15.38
C ASP A 460 26.32 -22.52 -16.49
N ILE A 461 27.11 -21.48 -16.27
CA ILE A 461 28.21 -21.08 -17.15
C ILE A 461 29.50 -21.78 -16.68
N ALA A 462 30.16 -22.47 -17.61
CA ALA A 462 31.56 -22.90 -17.54
C ALA A 462 32.03 -23.63 -16.26
N SER A 463 31.14 -24.25 -15.47
CA SER A 463 31.54 -24.99 -14.26
C SER A 463 31.06 -26.44 -14.24
N THR A 464 29.84 -26.72 -14.71
CA THR A 464 29.29 -28.08 -14.71
C THR A 464 29.20 -28.66 -16.12
N VAL A 465 29.80 -29.83 -16.33
CA VAL A 465 29.81 -30.56 -17.59
C VAL A 465 28.51 -31.36 -17.81
N ASN A 466 27.35 -30.69 -17.82
CA ASN A 466 26.02 -31.30 -17.95
C ASN A 466 25.51 -31.45 -19.40
N TRP A 467 26.40 -31.24 -20.38
CA TRP A 467 26.09 -31.24 -21.81
C TRP A 467 26.98 -32.22 -22.55
N SER A 468 26.54 -32.71 -23.71
CA SER A 468 27.40 -33.39 -24.67
C SER A 468 27.57 -32.53 -25.93
N ASN A 469 28.77 -32.55 -26.52
CA ASN A 469 29.02 -31.93 -27.82
C ASN A 469 29.03 -33.03 -28.90
N PRO A 470 27.99 -33.13 -29.75
CA PRO A 470 27.91 -34.15 -30.80
C PRO A 470 29.06 -34.09 -31.80
N ALA A 471 29.68 -32.92 -32.00
CA ALA A 471 30.80 -32.78 -32.94
C ALA A 471 32.10 -33.43 -32.45
N SER A 472 32.28 -33.55 -31.13
CA SER A 472 33.46 -34.17 -30.52
C SER A 472 33.16 -35.44 -29.75
N SER A 473 31.88 -35.80 -29.57
CA SER A 473 31.41 -36.92 -28.74
C SER A 473 31.91 -36.86 -27.29
N THR A 474 32.13 -35.66 -26.76
CA THR A 474 32.63 -35.43 -25.39
C THR A 474 31.60 -34.71 -24.54
N MET A 475 31.58 -34.99 -23.24
CA MET A 475 30.89 -34.13 -22.27
C MET A 475 31.55 -32.75 -22.21
N THR A 476 30.74 -31.70 -22.01
CA THR A 476 31.19 -30.30 -22.03
C THR A 476 30.30 -29.42 -21.15
N ALA A 477 30.79 -28.23 -20.81
CA ALA A 477 30.01 -27.19 -20.16
C ALA A 477 29.40 -26.25 -21.22
N PHE A 478 28.33 -25.57 -20.85
CA PHE A 478 27.71 -24.52 -21.68
C PHE A 478 28.57 -23.25 -21.68
N ASN A 479 28.77 -22.68 -22.87
CA ASN A 479 29.28 -21.33 -23.07
C ASN A 479 28.17 -20.44 -23.61
N GLN A 480 28.24 -19.14 -23.31
CA GLN A 480 27.24 -18.20 -23.83
C GLN A 480 27.22 -18.22 -25.36
N GLY A 481 26.02 -18.27 -25.91
CA GLY A 481 25.76 -18.35 -27.33
C GLY A 481 25.75 -19.76 -27.92
N ASP A 482 26.09 -20.81 -27.16
CA ASP A 482 25.88 -22.18 -27.64
C ASP A 482 24.39 -22.44 -27.92
N ASN A 483 24.10 -23.21 -28.96
CA ASN A 483 22.77 -23.72 -29.26
C ASN A 483 22.55 -24.99 -28.43
N VAL A 484 21.46 -25.04 -27.68
CA VAL A 484 21.14 -26.17 -26.80
C VAL A 484 20.01 -27.01 -27.38
N LEU A 485 20.20 -28.32 -27.36
CA LEU A 485 19.20 -29.31 -27.75
C LEU A 485 18.70 -30.05 -26.51
N LEU A 486 17.39 -30.05 -26.32
CA LEU A 486 16.67 -30.75 -25.27
C LEU A 486 15.98 -31.97 -25.89
N ASP A 487 16.78 -33.02 -26.10
CA ASP A 487 16.38 -34.25 -26.82
C ASP A 487 16.24 -35.46 -25.88
N ASP A 488 16.45 -35.26 -24.58
CA ASP A 488 16.47 -36.33 -23.60
C ASP A 488 15.05 -36.84 -23.30
N ASN A 489 14.79 -38.09 -23.70
CA ASN A 489 13.52 -38.78 -23.48
C ASN A 489 13.45 -39.49 -22.11
N ALA A 490 14.55 -39.54 -21.35
CA ALA A 490 14.73 -40.47 -20.24
C ALA A 490 14.64 -39.86 -18.83
N VAL A 491 14.51 -38.53 -18.68
CA VAL A 491 14.74 -37.89 -17.36
C VAL A 491 13.60 -36.97 -16.91
N SER A 492 13.09 -37.23 -15.70
CA SER A 492 12.06 -36.46 -14.99
C SER A 492 12.60 -35.28 -14.19
N THR A 493 13.93 -35.14 -14.07
CA THR A 493 14.55 -34.02 -13.36
C THR A 493 14.58 -32.81 -14.29
N GLY A 494 13.66 -31.87 -14.08
CA GLY A 494 13.65 -30.61 -14.80
C GLY A 494 15.02 -29.90 -14.73
N LEU A 495 15.33 -29.15 -15.78
CA LEU A 495 16.51 -28.30 -15.89
C LEU A 495 16.36 -27.09 -14.97
N LEU A 496 17.42 -26.75 -14.23
CA LEU A 496 17.44 -25.65 -13.26
C LEU A 496 18.51 -24.60 -13.63
N LEU A 497 18.10 -23.39 -14.01
CA LEU A 497 19.00 -22.27 -14.29
C LEU A 497 19.73 -21.85 -13.00
N ALA A 498 21.05 -21.77 -13.04
CA ALA A 498 21.91 -21.50 -11.89
C ALA A 498 22.93 -20.37 -12.13
N SER A 499 22.82 -19.66 -13.24
CA SER A 499 23.57 -18.43 -13.51
C SER A 499 22.61 -17.28 -13.77
N PRO A 500 22.93 -16.03 -13.33
CA PRO A 500 22.02 -14.90 -13.43
C PRO A 500 21.50 -14.65 -14.84
N TYR A 501 22.37 -14.74 -15.83
CA TYR A 501 22.04 -14.58 -17.25
C TYR A 501 22.57 -15.77 -18.04
N LEU A 502 21.67 -16.58 -18.59
CA LEU A 502 22.02 -17.64 -19.54
C LEU A 502 21.51 -17.25 -20.92
N SER A 503 22.42 -17.11 -21.87
CA SER A 503 22.16 -16.63 -23.23
C SER A 503 22.54 -17.68 -24.26
N PRO A 504 21.75 -18.75 -24.41
CA PRO A 504 21.91 -19.68 -25.52
C PRO A 504 21.65 -18.99 -26.85
N GLY A 505 22.24 -19.46 -27.94
CA GLY A 505 21.86 -19.00 -29.28
C GLY A 505 20.42 -19.42 -29.60
N THR A 506 20.15 -20.70 -29.47
CA THR A 506 18.81 -21.30 -29.64
C THR A 506 18.61 -22.36 -28.57
N ILE A 507 17.40 -22.47 -28.04
CA ILE A 507 16.92 -23.60 -27.26
C ILE A 507 16.00 -24.40 -28.17
N THR A 508 16.34 -25.65 -28.47
CA THR A 508 15.49 -26.52 -29.29
C THR A 508 15.02 -27.71 -28.47
N PHE A 509 13.72 -27.89 -28.34
CA PHE A 509 13.11 -29.03 -27.69
C PHE A 509 12.60 -30.03 -28.73
N ASN A 510 13.18 -31.23 -28.80
CA ASN A 510 12.71 -32.32 -29.65
C ASN A 510 12.33 -33.58 -28.86
N ALA A 511 12.40 -33.55 -27.53
CA ALA A 511 12.08 -34.72 -26.71
C ALA A 511 10.59 -35.12 -26.86
N SER A 512 10.36 -36.43 -26.87
CA SER A 512 9.04 -37.04 -26.93
C SER A 512 8.26 -36.94 -25.61
N GLY A 513 8.97 -36.83 -24.47
CA GLY A 513 8.39 -36.72 -23.13
C GLY A 513 8.19 -35.29 -22.63
N GLN A 514 8.07 -35.13 -21.32
CA GLN A 514 7.92 -33.83 -20.66
C GLN A 514 9.26 -33.36 -20.08
N MET A 515 9.61 -32.09 -20.28
CA MET A 515 10.76 -31.45 -19.64
C MET A 515 10.35 -30.11 -19.02
N GLY A 516 10.92 -29.81 -17.84
CA GLY A 516 10.73 -28.52 -17.17
C GLY A 516 12.00 -27.66 -17.24
N ILE A 517 11.84 -26.35 -17.38
CA ILE A 517 12.86 -25.33 -17.12
C ILE A 517 12.37 -24.48 -15.95
N GLY A 518 13.13 -24.52 -14.86
CA GLY A 518 12.98 -23.61 -13.73
C GLY A 518 14.28 -22.90 -13.42
N ALA A 519 14.26 -21.98 -12.45
CA ALA A 519 15.42 -21.17 -12.12
C ALA A 519 15.63 -21.06 -10.61
N LEU A 520 16.89 -20.97 -10.18
CA LEU A 520 17.25 -20.41 -8.89
C LEU A 520 16.84 -18.93 -8.83
N PRO A 521 16.70 -18.33 -7.64
CA PRO A 521 16.39 -16.91 -7.52
C PRO A 521 17.36 -16.05 -8.33
N VAL A 522 16.84 -15.03 -9.03
CA VAL A 522 17.62 -14.08 -9.83
C VAL A 522 18.34 -14.71 -11.04
N CYS A 523 17.91 -15.89 -11.50
CA CYS A 523 18.42 -16.53 -12.72
C CYS A 523 17.36 -16.52 -13.83
N GLU A 524 17.78 -16.25 -15.06
CA GLU A 524 16.91 -16.24 -16.23
C GLU A 524 17.65 -16.65 -17.52
N ILE A 525 16.87 -17.05 -18.52
CA ILE A 525 17.30 -17.06 -19.92
C ILE A 525 17.19 -15.62 -20.44
N TYR A 526 18.29 -15.12 -20.95
CA TYR A 526 18.50 -13.74 -21.34
C TYR A 526 19.18 -13.69 -22.69
N GLY A 527 18.98 -12.63 -23.46
CA GLY A 527 19.80 -12.37 -24.64
C GLY A 527 19.00 -11.83 -25.81
N PRO A 528 19.65 -11.02 -26.66
CA PRO A 528 18.96 -10.26 -27.70
C PRO A 528 18.52 -11.17 -28.85
N ASN A 529 19.21 -12.29 -29.06
CA ASN A 529 18.96 -13.24 -30.13
C ASN A 529 18.68 -14.66 -29.63
N SER A 530 18.71 -14.87 -28.31
CA SER A 530 18.32 -16.14 -27.70
C SER A 530 16.88 -16.43 -28.07
N SER A 531 16.64 -17.59 -28.66
CA SER A 531 15.33 -18.00 -29.21
C SER A 531 14.96 -19.39 -28.73
N LEU A 532 13.66 -19.70 -28.76
CA LEU A 532 13.12 -21.00 -28.37
C LEU A 532 12.40 -21.67 -29.55
N VAL A 533 12.67 -22.94 -29.79
CA VAL A 533 12.02 -23.77 -30.82
C VAL A 533 11.49 -25.04 -30.18
N VAL A 534 10.20 -25.33 -30.36
CA VAL A 534 9.52 -26.51 -29.83
C VAL A 534 9.08 -27.39 -30.99
N ASN A 535 9.69 -28.57 -31.11
CA ASN A 535 9.45 -29.58 -32.15
C ASN A 535 9.03 -30.92 -31.52
N GLY A 536 8.14 -30.87 -30.52
CA GLY A 536 7.71 -32.05 -29.79
C GLY A 536 7.02 -33.06 -30.73
N PRO A 537 7.59 -34.25 -30.97
CA PRO A 537 7.10 -35.16 -32.02
C PRO A 537 5.72 -35.79 -31.71
N THR A 538 5.28 -35.74 -30.45
CA THR A 538 4.04 -36.35 -29.97
C THR A 538 3.18 -35.35 -29.20
N ILE A 539 1.91 -35.68 -28.96
CA ILE A 539 1.02 -34.85 -28.14
C ILE A 539 1.42 -34.82 -26.64
N ASN A 540 2.29 -35.74 -26.22
CA ASN A 540 2.84 -35.79 -24.86
C ASN A 540 4.16 -35.02 -24.73
N SER A 541 4.72 -34.56 -25.85
CA SER A 541 5.95 -33.79 -25.89
C SER A 541 5.67 -32.40 -25.34
N ARG A 542 6.18 -32.11 -24.13
CA ARG A 542 5.77 -30.93 -23.37
C ARG A 542 6.97 -30.26 -22.72
N LEU A 543 7.26 -29.03 -23.14
CA LEU A 543 8.19 -28.15 -22.46
C LEU A 543 7.42 -27.26 -21.47
N ILE A 544 7.81 -27.25 -20.20
CA ILE A 544 7.19 -26.43 -19.16
C ILE A 544 8.21 -25.39 -18.68
N ILE A 545 7.89 -24.11 -18.77
CA ILE A 545 8.78 -23.04 -18.28
C ILE A 545 8.12 -22.33 -17.10
N THR A 546 8.85 -22.27 -15.99
CA THR A 546 8.28 -21.86 -14.68
C THR A 546 8.74 -20.49 -14.21
N ASN A 547 9.93 -20.07 -14.62
CA ASN A 547 10.51 -18.77 -14.26
C ASN A 547 10.22 -17.72 -15.33
N ALA A 548 10.35 -16.44 -14.95
CA ALA A 548 10.39 -15.35 -15.91
C ALA A 548 11.72 -15.36 -16.68
N ASN A 549 11.67 -14.99 -17.95
CA ASN A 549 12.82 -14.86 -18.84
C ASN A 549 12.67 -13.57 -19.66
N SER A 550 13.75 -13.11 -20.27
CA SER A 550 13.77 -11.84 -21.03
C SER A 550 14.52 -11.93 -22.36
N PHE A 551 14.74 -13.15 -22.87
CA PHE A 551 15.27 -13.34 -24.22
C PHE A 551 14.35 -12.78 -25.31
N ALA A 552 14.93 -12.15 -26.33
CA ALA A 552 14.18 -11.38 -27.33
C ALA A 552 14.07 -12.04 -28.71
N GLY A 553 14.75 -13.18 -28.94
CA GLY A 553 14.75 -13.87 -30.24
C GLY A 553 13.43 -14.54 -30.64
N GLY A 554 12.42 -14.49 -29.78
CA GLY A 554 11.10 -15.07 -30.02
C GLY A 554 11.04 -16.57 -29.75
N THR A 555 9.83 -17.11 -29.92
CA THR A 555 9.53 -18.53 -29.71
C THR A 555 8.81 -19.09 -30.91
N THR A 556 9.19 -20.25 -31.41
CA THR A 556 8.49 -20.97 -32.49
C THR A 556 8.02 -22.32 -31.96
N ILE A 557 6.72 -22.59 -32.07
CA ILE A 557 6.11 -23.88 -31.73
C ILE A 557 5.73 -24.55 -33.04
N ASN A 558 6.54 -25.52 -33.46
CA ASN A 558 6.29 -26.33 -34.66
C ASN A 558 5.43 -27.55 -34.34
N ASP A 559 5.61 -28.21 -33.20
CA ASP A 559 4.76 -29.30 -32.74
C ASP A 559 4.94 -29.50 -31.22
N GLY A 560 3.95 -30.10 -30.56
CA GLY A 560 3.97 -30.37 -29.13
C GLY A 560 3.47 -29.21 -28.26
N TRP A 561 3.60 -29.38 -26.95
CA TRP A 561 3.16 -28.41 -25.95
C TRP A 561 4.31 -27.52 -25.48
N LEU A 562 4.04 -26.22 -25.43
CA LEU A 562 4.75 -25.28 -24.57
C LEU A 562 3.81 -24.81 -23.47
N THR A 563 4.10 -25.14 -22.22
CA THR A 563 3.34 -24.68 -21.06
C THR A 563 4.09 -23.57 -20.34
N LEU A 564 3.45 -22.42 -20.23
CA LEU A 564 3.93 -21.27 -19.46
C LEU A 564 3.31 -21.33 -18.06
N LEU A 565 4.12 -21.37 -17.00
CA LEU A 565 3.65 -21.11 -15.62
C LEU A 565 3.92 -19.67 -15.17
N ASN A 566 4.55 -18.86 -16.02
CA ASN A 566 4.82 -17.45 -15.82
C ASN A 566 4.52 -16.69 -17.12
N ASN A 567 3.89 -15.51 -17.05
CA ASN A 567 3.54 -14.72 -18.24
C ASN A 567 4.78 -14.27 -19.04
N SER A 568 5.91 -14.09 -18.38
CA SER A 568 7.20 -13.73 -19.00
C SER A 568 8.08 -14.93 -19.28
N ALA A 569 7.55 -16.16 -19.26
CA ALA A 569 8.33 -17.38 -19.44
C ALA A 569 9.10 -17.46 -20.77
N VAL A 570 8.61 -16.80 -21.81
CA VAL A 570 9.22 -16.82 -23.16
C VAL A 570 9.76 -15.46 -23.61
N GLY A 571 10.00 -14.55 -22.66
CA GLY A 571 10.44 -13.20 -22.95
C GLY A 571 9.43 -12.38 -23.75
N PRO A 572 9.82 -11.19 -24.24
CA PRO A 572 8.92 -10.28 -24.97
C PRO A 572 8.76 -10.60 -26.46
N GLY A 573 9.57 -11.50 -27.03
CA GLY A 573 9.52 -11.83 -28.45
C GLY A 573 8.22 -12.53 -28.86
N THR A 574 7.82 -12.38 -30.12
CA THR A 574 6.60 -13.01 -30.67
C THR A 574 6.66 -14.54 -30.57
N ILE A 575 5.53 -15.15 -30.25
CA ILE A 575 5.33 -16.61 -30.32
C ILE A 575 4.76 -16.96 -31.71
N THR A 576 5.52 -17.66 -32.52
CA THR A 576 5.07 -18.18 -33.82
C THR A 576 4.49 -19.58 -33.65
N LEU A 577 3.24 -19.75 -34.05
CA LEU A 577 2.51 -21.02 -34.03
C LEU A 577 2.52 -21.61 -35.45
N ALA A 578 3.41 -22.57 -35.68
CA ALA A 578 3.79 -23.03 -37.02
C ALA A 578 3.43 -24.50 -37.34
N GLY A 579 2.82 -25.21 -36.40
CA GLY A 579 2.53 -26.64 -36.53
C GLY A 579 1.24 -27.02 -37.20
N THR A 580 1.20 -28.25 -37.70
CA THR A 580 0.08 -28.78 -38.51
C THR A 580 -1.06 -29.39 -37.66
N GLY A 581 -1.43 -28.75 -36.54
CA GLY A 581 -2.50 -29.22 -35.65
C GLY A 581 -2.03 -29.86 -34.33
N LYS A 582 -0.73 -29.81 -34.02
CA LYS A 582 -0.17 -30.20 -32.72
C LYS A 582 0.61 -29.10 -32.02
N SER A 583 0.69 -27.89 -32.58
CA SER A 583 1.25 -26.74 -31.86
C SER A 583 0.27 -26.29 -30.80
N LEU A 584 0.65 -26.52 -29.55
CA LEU A 584 -0.20 -26.33 -28.39
C LEU A 584 0.52 -25.39 -27.43
N LEU A 585 0.03 -24.15 -27.33
CA LEU A 585 0.48 -23.21 -26.31
C LEU A 585 -0.46 -23.32 -25.12
N GLU A 586 0.05 -23.59 -23.93
CA GLU A 586 -0.72 -23.54 -22.68
C GLU A 586 -0.26 -22.39 -21.81
N VAL A 587 -1.19 -21.51 -21.45
CA VAL A 587 -0.96 -20.40 -20.53
C VAL A 587 -1.69 -20.68 -19.21
N ASN A 588 -0.93 -21.13 -18.22
CA ASN A 588 -1.45 -21.37 -16.87
C ASN A 588 -1.65 -20.12 -16.01
N PRO A 589 -0.75 -19.12 -16.01
CA PRO A 589 -0.91 -17.95 -15.14
C PRO A 589 -2.08 -17.09 -15.61
N THR A 590 -2.77 -16.47 -14.65
CA THR A 590 -3.63 -15.32 -14.94
C THR A 590 -2.76 -14.12 -15.32
N GLY A 591 -3.31 -13.22 -16.14
CA GLY A 591 -2.69 -11.93 -16.42
C GLY A 591 -3.00 -10.87 -15.36
N GLY A 592 -2.62 -9.63 -15.65
CA GLY A 592 -3.06 -8.43 -14.95
C GLY A 592 -3.70 -7.45 -15.94
N ALA A 593 -4.11 -6.28 -15.47
CA ALA A 593 -4.73 -5.26 -16.33
C ALA A 593 -3.89 -4.95 -17.58
N ASN A 594 -2.57 -4.85 -17.39
CA ASN A 594 -1.61 -4.44 -18.42
C ASN A 594 -0.42 -5.43 -18.52
N ALA A 595 -0.58 -6.64 -17.99
CA ALA A 595 0.48 -7.64 -17.87
C ALA A 595 -0.01 -8.99 -18.38
N GLY A 596 0.82 -9.68 -19.15
CA GLY A 596 0.44 -10.90 -19.86
C GLY A 596 1.59 -11.48 -20.68
N PHE A 597 1.29 -12.51 -21.47
CA PHE A 597 2.25 -13.17 -22.35
C PHE A 597 2.37 -12.42 -23.71
N PRO A 598 3.48 -12.60 -24.47
CA PRO A 598 3.73 -11.82 -25.68
C PRO A 598 2.79 -12.17 -26.83
N GLY A 599 2.87 -11.39 -27.91
CA GLY A 599 2.05 -11.55 -29.12
C GLY A 599 2.21 -12.91 -29.78
N VAL A 600 1.20 -13.32 -30.55
CA VAL A 600 1.20 -14.57 -31.31
C VAL A 600 1.11 -14.31 -32.82
N HIS A 601 1.83 -15.11 -33.60
CA HIS A 601 1.77 -15.13 -35.06
C HIS A 601 1.41 -16.53 -35.56
N VAL A 602 0.28 -16.66 -36.24
CA VAL A 602 -0.30 -17.95 -36.63
C VAL A 602 0.05 -18.26 -38.07
N THR A 603 0.92 -19.23 -38.32
CA THR A 603 1.29 -19.68 -39.68
C THR A 603 0.74 -21.05 -40.03
N ALA A 604 0.20 -21.77 -39.05
CA ALA A 604 -0.51 -23.03 -39.23
C ALA A 604 -1.57 -23.24 -38.13
N ASP A 605 -2.51 -24.15 -38.37
CA ASP A 605 -3.63 -24.41 -37.47
C ASP A 605 -3.13 -24.86 -36.09
N SER A 606 -3.44 -24.08 -35.07
CA SER A 606 -2.84 -24.22 -33.74
C SER A 606 -3.84 -23.96 -32.62
N THR A 607 -3.58 -24.48 -31.43
CA THR A 607 -4.42 -24.22 -30.24
C THR A 607 -3.64 -23.46 -29.19
N LEU A 608 -4.29 -22.44 -28.62
CA LEU A 608 -3.88 -21.76 -27.40
C LEU A 608 -4.88 -22.11 -26.31
N GLN A 609 -4.43 -22.83 -25.29
CA GLN A 609 -5.22 -23.12 -24.09
C GLN A 609 -4.87 -22.15 -22.98
N PHE A 610 -5.88 -21.62 -22.27
CA PHE A 610 -5.67 -20.86 -21.05
C PHE A 610 -6.42 -21.47 -19.86
N ASN A 611 -5.79 -21.43 -18.69
CA ASN A 611 -6.30 -22.09 -17.48
C ASN A 611 -6.65 -21.12 -16.34
N GLY A 612 -6.19 -19.87 -16.38
CA GLY A 612 -6.52 -18.85 -15.37
C GLY A 612 -8.01 -18.50 -15.36
N SER A 613 -8.46 -17.77 -14.33
CA SER A 613 -9.87 -17.38 -14.14
C SER A 613 -10.08 -15.88 -13.90
N GLY A 614 -11.32 -15.43 -14.03
CA GLY A 614 -11.75 -14.05 -13.79
C GLY A 614 -11.44 -13.07 -14.93
N ALA A 615 -11.49 -11.77 -14.62
CA ALA A 615 -11.42 -10.70 -15.61
C ALA A 615 -10.10 -10.64 -16.42
N TYR A 616 -9.07 -11.33 -15.92
CA TYR A 616 -7.74 -11.47 -16.52
C TYR A 616 -7.34 -12.95 -16.62
N ALA A 617 -8.32 -13.84 -16.86
CA ALA A 617 -8.11 -15.28 -16.97
C ALA A 617 -6.94 -15.64 -17.87
N SER A 618 -6.76 -14.90 -18.97
CA SER A 618 -5.52 -14.81 -19.70
C SER A 618 -5.40 -13.44 -20.38
N VAL A 619 -4.18 -12.95 -20.53
CA VAL A 619 -3.93 -11.63 -21.15
C VAL A 619 -2.77 -11.78 -22.12
N ILE A 620 -3.00 -11.42 -23.37
CA ILE A 620 -1.94 -11.22 -24.36
C ILE A 620 -1.63 -9.73 -24.45
N VAL A 621 -0.35 -9.35 -24.31
CA VAL A 621 0.09 -7.94 -24.35
C VAL A 621 0.72 -7.53 -25.69
N GLY A 622 0.77 -8.47 -26.64
CA GLY A 622 1.19 -8.24 -28.02
C GLY A 622 0.06 -8.51 -29.02
N PRO A 623 0.34 -8.33 -30.33
CA PRO A 623 -0.66 -8.51 -31.37
C PRO A 623 -1.02 -9.99 -31.56
N ILE A 624 -2.25 -10.25 -32.00
CA ILE A 624 -2.63 -11.53 -32.63
C ILE A 624 -2.58 -11.31 -34.13
N THR A 625 -1.66 -11.98 -34.81
CA THR A 625 -1.48 -11.90 -36.27
C THR A 625 -1.45 -13.30 -36.86
N GLY A 626 -1.50 -13.41 -38.18
CA GLY A 626 -1.33 -14.70 -38.83
C GLY A 626 -1.56 -14.65 -40.33
N VAL A 627 -1.55 -15.81 -40.95
CA VAL A 627 -1.76 -15.98 -42.40
C VAL A 627 -3.24 -16.24 -42.68
N PRO A 628 -3.85 -15.62 -43.72
CA PRO A 628 -5.21 -15.93 -44.15
C PRO A 628 -5.47 -17.43 -44.31
N GLY A 629 -6.60 -17.91 -43.78
CA GLY A 629 -7.01 -19.31 -43.85
C GLY A 629 -6.28 -20.25 -42.89
N LYS A 630 -5.44 -19.73 -41.98
CA LYS A 630 -4.92 -20.48 -40.82
C LYS A 630 -5.75 -20.17 -39.59
N LYS A 631 -5.92 -21.16 -38.73
CA LYS A 631 -6.80 -21.08 -37.57
C LYS A 631 -6.04 -21.03 -36.24
N LEU A 632 -6.40 -20.09 -35.38
CA LEU A 632 -6.07 -20.11 -33.96
C LEU A 632 -7.30 -20.55 -33.15
N THR A 633 -7.27 -21.76 -32.62
CA THR A 633 -8.28 -22.21 -31.66
C THR A 633 -7.89 -21.71 -30.26
N ILE A 634 -8.70 -20.85 -29.67
CA ILE A 634 -8.55 -20.42 -28.28
C ILE A 634 -9.43 -21.34 -27.43
N SER A 635 -8.82 -22.07 -26.49
CA SER A 635 -9.50 -23.10 -25.72
C SER A 635 -9.42 -22.88 -24.21
N LYS A 636 -10.46 -23.33 -23.52
CA LYS A 636 -10.49 -23.43 -22.06
C LYS A 636 -11.28 -24.66 -21.63
N LEU A 637 -10.70 -25.46 -20.71
CA LEU A 637 -11.31 -26.70 -20.21
C LEU A 637 -12.68 -26.46 -19.56
N THR A 638 -12.80 -25.46 -18.68
CA THR A 638 -14.06 -25.08 -18.00
C THR A 638 -14.18 -23.56 -17.92
N GLY A 639 -14.87 -22.96 -18.87
CA GLY A 639 -15.06 -21.50 -18.97
C GLY A 639 -16.35 -20.99 -18.34
N THR A 640 -16.26 -19.96 -17.50
CA THR A 640 -17.40 -19.21 -16.94
C THR A 640 -17.53 -17.84 -17.60
N SER A 641 -18.70 -17.21 -17.51
CA SER A 641 -18.95 -15.86 -18.05
C SER A 641 -18.12 -14.73 -17.41
N SER A 642 -17.44 -15.02 -16.30
CA SER A 642 -16.50 -14.09 -15.65
C SER A 642 -15.09 -14.16 -16.22
N ASP A 643 -14.77 -15.21 -16.98
CA ASP A 643 -13.45 -15.46 -17.51
C ASP A 643 -13.24 -14.72 -18.83
N ASN A 644 -12.19 -13.89 -18.90
CA ASN A 644 -11.84 -13.16 -20.11
C ASN A 644 -10.48 -13.59 -20.64
N PHE A 645 -10.44 -13.99 -21.91
CA PHE A 645 -9.22 -13.97 -22.71
C PHE A 645 -9.05 -12.56 -23.28
N ARG A 646 -8.19 -11.74 -22.65
CA ARG A 646 -8.03 -10.32 -22.96
C ARG A 646 -6.92 -10.11 -23.98
N VAL A 647 -7.23 -9.36 -25.05
CA VAL A 647 -6.24 -8.91 -26.05
C VAL A 647 -5.89 -7.46 -25.78
N TYR A 648 -4.80 -7.23 -25.04
CA TYR A 648 -4.34 -5.90 -24.61
C TYR A 648 -3.23 -5.40 -25.55
N HIS A 649 -3.62 -4.84 -26.70
CA HIS A 649 -2.67 -4.25 -27.65
C HIS A 649 -3.34 -3.14 -28.48
N THR A 650 -2.58 -2.17 -28.97
CA THR A 650 -3.17 -0.97 -29.60
C THR A 650 -3.47 -1.16 -31.08
N ASN A 651 -2.49 -1.62 -31.86
CA ASN A 651 -2.57 -1.70 -33.32
C ASN A 651 -2.15 -3.07 -33.84
N PHE A 652 -3.04 -3.77 -34.54
CA PHE A 652 -2.69 -4.96 -35.31
C PHE A 652 -3.76 -5.35 -36.31
N THR A 653 -3.37 -6.19 -37.26
CA THR A 653 -4.27 -6.89 -38.19
C THR A 653 -4.15 -8.39 -37.96
N CYS A 654 -5.28 -9.04 -37.69
CA CYS A 654 -5.41 -10.47 -37.54
C CYS A 654 -6.05 -11.05 -38.81
N ASP A 655 -5.22 -11.63 -39.69
CA ASP A 655 -5.69 -12.29 -40.91
C ASP A 655 -6.00 -13.78 -40.70
N ALA A 656 -5.52 -14.38 -39.62
CA ALA A 656 -5.89 -15.74 -39.24
C ALA A 656 -7.33 -15.81 -38.70
N ASP A 657 -7.97 -16.94 -38.94
CA ASP A 657 -9.26 -17.27 -38.33
C ASP A 657 -9.08 -17.53 -36.83
N ILE A 658 -10.10 -17.20 -36.04
CA ILE A 658 -10.13 -17.48 -34.59
C ILE A 658 -11.31 -18.42 -34.33
N GLU A 659 -11.04 -19.53 -33.65
CA GLU A 659 -12.07 -20.46 -33.20
C GLU A 659 -12.16 -20.43 -31.67
N LEU A 660 -13.33 -20.08 -31.15
CA LEU A 660 -13.60 -19.98 -29.74
C LEU A 660 -14.11 -21.33 -29.21
N ASN A 661 -13.25 -22.03 -28.48
CA ASN A 661 -13.59 -23.25 -27.74
C ASN A 661 -13.51 -22.97 -26.23
N ILE A 662 -14.28 -21.97 -25.78
CA ILE A 662 -14.16 -21.37 -24.46
C ILE A 662 -15.45 -21.48 -23.61
N GLY A 663 -16.45 -22.22 -24.09
CA GLY A 663 -17.71 -22.40 -23.39
C GLY A 663 -18.43 -21.07 -23.16
N SER A 664 -18.73 -20.73 -21.90
CA SER A 664 -19.36 -19.45 -21.54
C SER A 664 -18.39 -18.29 -21.31
N ALA A 665 -17.08 -18.51 -21.46
CA ALA A 665 -16.08 -17.45 -21.29
C ALA A 665 -16.09 -16.46 -22.46
N ASN A 666 -15.39 -15.33 -22.27
CA ASN A 666 -15.38 -14.23 -23.21
C ASN A 666 -14.05 -14.15 -23.96
N PHE A 667 -14.11 -13.95 -25.28
CA PHE A 667 -13.01 -13.39 -26.04
C PHE A 667 -13.12 -11.87 -25.96
N ALA A 668 -12.12 -11.22 -25.35
CA ALA A 668 -12.21 -9.82 -24.96
C ALA A 668 -11.12 -8.96 -25.62
N PRO A 669 -11.31 -8.53 -26.88
CA PRO A 669 -10.52 -7.47 -27.48
C PRO A 669 -10.56 -6.21 -26.60
N TYR A 670 -9.39 -5.76 -26.16
CA TYR A 670 -9.25 -4.61 -25.28
C TYR A 670 -8.27 -3.61 -25.89
N ASN A 671 -8.81 -2.49 -26.39
CA ASN A 671 -8.06 -1.46 -27.08
C ASN A 671 -8.21 -0.10 -26.36
N GLU A 672 -7.11 0.41 -25.79
CA GLU A 672 -7.07 1.73 -25.14
C GLU A 672 -6.81 2.88 -26.13
N GLY A 673 -6.45 2.58 -27.37
CA GLY A 673 -6.19 3.57 -28.41
C GLY A 673 -5.56 2.95 -29.65
N GLY A 674 -5.85 3.51 -30.83
CA GLY A 674 -5.47 2.90 -32.11
C GLY A 674 -6.53 1.95 -32.66
N THR A 675 -6.13 1.00 -33.52
CA THR A 675 -7.06 0.13 -34.28
C THR A 675 -6.64 -1.33 -34.27
N GLN A 676 -7.54 -2.20 -33.80
CA GLN A 676 -7.44 -3.65 -33.97
C GLN A 676 -8.32 -4.10 -35.15
N ILE A 677 -7.77 -4.80 -36.12
CA ILE A 677 -8.49 -5.26 -37.32
C ILE A 677 -8.54 -6.79 -37.30
N TYR A 678 -9.73 -7.36 -37.42
CA TYR A 678 -9.96 -8.80 -37.53
C TYR A 678 -10.51 -9.12 -38.92
N ASN A 679 -9.62 -9.62 -39.79
CA ASN A 679 -9.94 -10.03 -41.16
C ASN A 679 -10.39 -11.49 -41.23
N GLY A 680 -9.76 -12.37 -40.44
CA GLY A 680 -10.15 -13.77 -40.34
C GLY A 680 -11.53 -13.95 -39.70
N VAL A 681 -12.13 -15.11 -39.92
CA VAL A 681 -13.43 -15.50 -39.37
C VAL A 681 -13.27 -15.85 -37.89
N ILE A 682 -14.06 -15.22 -37.03
CA ILE A 682 -14.26 -15.62 -35.63
C ILE A 682 -15.45 -16.59 -35.57
N SER A 683 -15.23 -17.76 -34.99
CA SER A 683 -16.19 -18.88 -34.98
C SER A 683 -16.27 -19.56 -33.61
N GLY A 684 -17.17 -20.53 -33.44
CA GLY A 684 -17.27 -21.38 -32.26
C GLY A 684 -18.20 -20.87 -31.15
N SER A 685 -17.97 -21.35 -29.94
CA SER A 685 -18.74 -21.05 -28.73
C SER A 685 -18.13 -19.88 -27.95
N GLY A 686 -18.96 -19.10 -27.27
CA GLY A 686 -18.51 -18.03 -26.39
C GLY A 686 -18.92 -16.65 -26.89
N VAL A 687 -18.65 -15.65 -26.04
CA VAL A 687 -19.12 -14.28 -26.25
C VAL A 687 -17.96 -13.41 -26.72
N LEU A 688 -18.19 -12.60 -27.76
CA LEU A 688 -17.28 -11.51 -28.08
C LEU A 688 -17.59 -10.34 -27.13
N PHE A 689 -16.64 -9.99 -26.25
CA PHE A 689 -16.82 -8.91 -25.29
C PHE A 689 -15.89 -7.75 -25.57
N THR A 690 -16.41 -6.70 -26.19
CA THR A 690 -15.64 -5.48 -26.47
C THR A 690 -15.68 -4.55 -25.26
N ARG A 691 -14.59 -4.52 -24.50
CA ARG A 691 -14.37 -3.60 -23.39
C ARG A 691 -13.22 -2.70 -23.79
N MET A 692 -13.50 -1.45 -24.15
CA MET A 692 -12.51 -0.57 -24.78
C MET A 692 -12.14 0.59 -23.87
N GLY A 693 -10.86 0.96 -23.88
CA GLY A 693 -10.34 2.18 -23.25
C GLY A 693 -10.27 3.38 -24.20
N GLY A 694 -11.03 3.37 -25.31
CA GLY A 694 -11.11 4.48 -26.27
C GLY A 694 -10.68 4.17 -27.72
N GLY A 695 -10.16 2.98 -28.02
CA GLY A 695 -9.71 2.61 -29.38
C GLY A 695 -10.82 2.20 -30.36
N THR A 696 -10.41 1.67 -31.53
CA THR A 696 -11.29 1.12 -32.57
C THR A 696 -11.05 -0.39 -32.77
N ILE A 697 -12.12 -1.17 -32.96
CA ILE A 697 -12.07 -2.56 -33.42
C ILE A 697 -12.80 -2.64 -34.76
N ILE A 698 -12.23 -3.29 -35.77
CA ILE A 698 -12.90 -3.50 -37.07
C ILE A 698 -13.08 -5.01 -37.30
N LEU A 699 -14.32 -5.43 -37.51
CA LEU A 699 -14.69 -6.83 -37.75
C LEU A 699 -15.04 -7.01 -39.24
N ASN A 700 -14.08 -7.51 -40.02
CA ASN A 700 -14.23 -7.73 -41.46
C ASN A 700 -14.64 -9.17 -41.80
N GLY A 701 -14.37 -10.13 -40.91
CA GLY A 701 -14.71 -11.54 -41.09
C GLY A 701 -16.23 -11.80 -41.08
N ALA A 702 -16.67 -12.78 -41.88
CA ALA A 702 -18.01 -13.33 -41.84
C ALA A 702 -18.19 -14.24 -40.60
N ASN A 703 -18.20 -13.63 -39.41
CA ASN A 703 -18.12 -14.33 -38.14
C ASN A 703 -19.35 -15.20 -37.88
N THR A 704 -19.13 -16.35 -37.22
CA THR A 704 -20.16 -17.38 -36.97
C THR A 704 -20.29 -17.78 -35.49
N TYR A 705 -19.52 -17.18 -34.59
CA TYR A 705 -19.64 -17.46 -33.15
C TYR A 705 -21.06 -17.17 -32.64
N ASN A 706 -21.54 -17.98 -31.69
CA ASN A 706 -22.96 -18.01 -31.33
C ASN A 706 -23.31 -17.42 -29.95
N GLY A 707 -22.33 -17.10 -29.10
CA GLY A 707 -22.60 -16.53 -27.77
C GLY A 707 -23.03 -15.05 -27.82
N GLY A 708 -23.06 -14.43 -28.99
CA GLY A 708 -23.41 -13.02 -29.17
C GLY A 708 -22.24 -12.07 -28.92
N THR A 709 -22.53 -10.78 -29.06
CA THR A 709 -21.54 -9.71 -28.89
C THR A 709 -21.99 -8.73 -27.80
N ARG A 710 -21.13 -8.46 -26.83
CA ARG A 710 -21.34 -7.45 -25.79
C ARG A 710 -20.48 -6.22 -26.08
N LEU A 711 -21.12 -5.06 -26.16
CA LEU A 711 -20.48 -3.77 -26.42
C LEU A 711 -20.55 -2.92 -25.15
N SER A 712 -19.40 -2.64 -24.53
CA SER A 712 -19.35 -1.90 -23.26
C SER A 712 -18.82 -0.47 -23.42
N MET A 713 -17.80 -0.28 -24.26
CA MET A 713 -17.19 1.03 -24.54
C MET A 713 -16.53 1.04 -25.93
N GLY A 714 -16.18 2.22 -26.45
CA GLY A 714 -15.35 2.42 -27.65
C GLY A 714 -16.07 2.33 -28.99
N ILE A 715 -15.30 2.21 -30.09
CA ILE A 715 -15.80 2.26 -31.47
C ILE A 715 -15.62 0.90 -32.15
N THR A 716 -16.69 0.34 -32.70
CA THR A 716 -16.65 -0.91 -33.47
C THR A 716 -17.07 -0.69 -34.93
N GLY A 717 -16.18 -1.00 -35.86
CA GLY A 717 -16.39 -0.95 -37.29
C GLY A 717 -16.98 -2.25 -37.83
N VAL A 718 -18.07 -2.11 -38.57
CA VAL A 718 -18.74 -3.17 -39.31
C VAL A 718 -18.08 -3.29 -40.69
N GLY A 719 -17.33 -4.36 -40.91
CA GLY A 719 -16.60 -4.57 -42.16
C GLY A 719 -17.34 -5.38 -43.22
N ILE A 720 -18.43 -6.03 -42.86
CA ILE A 720 -19.23 -6.90 -43.72
C ILE A 720 -20.71 -6.86 -43.33
N ASP A 721 -21.59 -7.25 -44.26
CA ASP A 721 -23.01 -7.40 -43.99
C ASP A 721 -23.31 -8.70 -43.24
N SER A 722 -24.35 -8.69 -42.40
CA SER A 722 -24.94 -9.94 -41.90
C SER A 722 -25.70 -10.66 -43.01
N VAL A 723 -25.69 -11.99 -42.95
CA VAL A 723 -26.56 -12.86 -43.74
C VAL A 723 -27.72 -13.32 -42.85
N GLY A 724 -28.93 -12.86 -43.17
CA GLY A 724 -30.14 -13.11 -42.35
C GLY A 724 -30.45 -11.96 -41.37
N VAL A 725 -31.53 -12.12 -40.60
CA VAL A 725 -32.01 -11.16 -39.60
C VAL A 725 -32.48 -11.88 -38.34
N ASP A 726 -32.33 -11.22 -37.19
CA ASP A 726 -32.68 -11.74 -35.86
C ASP A 726 -32.10 -13.14 -35.60
N TYR A 727 -32.93 -14.09 -35.17
CA TYR A 727 -32.54 -15.48 -34.91
C TYR A 727 -32.16 -16.25 -36.19
N GLY A 728 -32.36 -15.66 -37.37
CA GLY A 728 -31.99 -16.23 -38.67
C GLY A 728 -30.62 -15.79 -39.18
N VAL A 729 -29.83 -15.03 -38.41
CA VAL A 729 -28.47 -14.65 -38.81
C VAL A 729 -27.57 -15.87 -38.84
N THR A 730 -26.96 -16.17 -39.99
CA THR A 730 -26.03 -17.31 -40.16
C THR A 730 -24.56 -16.90 -40.18
N SER A 731 -24.27 -15.65 -40.53
CA SER A 731 -22.96 -15.03 -40.39
C SER A 731 -23.06 -13.51 -40.42
N GLY A 732 -22.03 -12.81 -39.96
CA GLY A 732 -21.95 -11.36 -40.01
C GLY A 732 -20.81 -10.81 -39.17
N PRO A 733 -20.69 -9.47 -39.05
CA PRO A 733 -19.63 -8.85 -38.26
C PRO A 733 -19.71 -9.27 -36.78
N PHE A 734 -20.90 -9.50 -36.24
CA PHE A 734 -21.16 -9.75 -34.82
C PHE A 734 -21.51 -11.20 -34.46
N GLY A 735 -21.17 -12.14 -35.35
CA GLY A 735 -21.54 -13.55 -35.18
C GLY A 735 -23.02 -13.81 -35.46
N THR A 736 -23.55 -14.92 -34.94
CA THR A 736 -24.95 -15.35 -35.13
C THR A 736 -25.85 -14.99 -33.95
N GLY A 737 -25.28 -14.66 -32.79
CA GLY A 737 -26.01 -14.27 -31.59
C GLY A 737 -26.42 -12.79 -31.54
N PRO A 738 -27.14 -12.36 -30.49
CA PRO A 738 -27.56 -10.97 -30.33
C PRO A 738 -26.40 -10.02 -30.00
N ILE A 739 -26.61 -8.74 -30.23
CA ILE A 739 -25.76 -7.63 -29.74
C ILE A 739 -26.37 -7.11 -28.44
N THR A 740 -25.55 -7.00 -27.38
CA THR A 740 -25.94 -6.42 -26.10
C THR A 740 -25.17 -5.14 -25.83
N ILE A 741 -25.87 -4.04 -25.58
CA ILE A 741 -25.31 -2.75 -25.19
C ILE A 741 -25.21 -2.66 -23.66
N GLU A 742 -23.98 -2.54 -23.16
CA GLU A 742 -23.67 -2.48 -21.71
C GLU A 742 -23.20 -1.10 -21.22
N GLY A 743 -22.86 -0.21 -22.15
CA GLY A 743 -22.38 1.13 -21.86
C GLY A 743 -22.43 2.02 -23.09
N ASN A 744 -21.62 3.10 -23.09
CA ASN A 744 -21.59 4.06 -24.19
C ASN A 744 -20.66 3.58 -25.30
N VAL A 745 -21.22 3.27 -26.46
CA VAL A 745 -20.53 2.63 -27.57
C VAL A 745 -20.81 3.33 -28.88
N ALA A 746 -19.93 3.17 -29.86
CA ALA A 746 -20.14 3.67 -31.21
C ALA A 746 -19.98 2.57 -32.26
N LEU A 747 -20.82 2.60 -33.29
CA LEU A 747 -20.75 1.74 -34.46
C LEU A 747 -20.57 2.57 -35.73
N PHE A 748 -19.81 2.05 -36.69
CA PHE A 748 -19.73 2.63 -38.03
C PHE A 748 -19.62 1.56 -39.11
N ALA A 749 -20.05 1.90 -40.32
CA ALA A 749 -19.87 1.05 -41.49
C ALA A 749 -18.48 1.28 -42.12
N SER A 750 -17.66 0.23 -42.14
CA SER A 750 -16.28 0.23 -42.63
C SER A 750 -16.22 -0.22 -44.09
N GLY A 751 -15.47 0.53 -44.92
CA GLY A 751 -15.22 0.23 -46.33
C GLY A 751 -16.38 0.51 -47.31
N GLY A 752 -17.60 0.72 -46.82
CA GLY A 752 -18.79 1.04 -47.62
C GLY A 752 -20.06 0.95 -46.77
N PRO A 753 -21.26 1.16 -47.36
CA PRO A 753 -22.53 0.93 -46.68
C PRO A 753 -22.66 -0.50 -46.14
N ARG A 754 -23.24 -0.67 -44.95
CA ARG A 754 -23.38 -1.98 -44.29
C ARG A 754 -24.74 -2.22 -43.66
N THR A 755 -25.13 -3.49 -43.60
CA THR A 755 -26.34 -3.97 -42.92
C THR A 755 -26.01 -4.99 -41.83
N VAL A 756 -26.48 -4.75 -40.61
CA VAL A 756 -26.35 -5.65 -39.45
C VAL A 756 -27.71 -6.26 -39.16
N GLY A 757 -27.82 -7.58 -39.27
CA GLY A 757 -29.06 -8.33 -39.08
C GLY A 757 -29.30 -8.80 -37.64
N ASN A 758 -28.27 -8.77 -36.78
CA ASN A 758 -28.37 -9.25 -35.40
C ASN A 758 -29.36 -8.41 -34.59
N SER A 759 -30.15 -9.07 -33.73
CA SER A 759 -31.00 -8.37 -32.77
C SER A 759 -30.16 -7.59 -31.76
N VAL A 760 -30.68 -6.47 -31.28
CA VAL A 760 -30.00 -5.56 -30.35
C VAL A 760 -30.80 -5.47 -29.06
N GLY A 761 -30.13 -5.70 -27.93
CA GLY A 761 -30.66 -5.50 -26.60
C GLY A 761 -29.75 -4.64 -25.74
N TYR A 762 -30.25 -4.25 -24.57
CA TYR A 762 -29.54 -3.52 -23.53
C TYR A 762 -29.46 -4.32 -22.24
N THR A 763 -28.45 -4.01 -21.43
CA THR A 763 -28.42 -4.37 -20.00
C THR A 763 -29.32 -3.45 -19.17
N ALA A 764 -29.58 -3.81 -17.91
CA ALA A 764 -30.31 -2.96 -16.97
C ALA A 764 -29.69 -1.56 -16.82
N SER A 765 -28.36 -1.45 -16.78
CA SER A 765 -27.66 -0.16 -16.71
C SER A 765 -27.81 0.69 -17.98
N GLY A 766 -28.12 0.07 -19.11
CA GLY A 766 -28.26 0.76 -20.39
C GLY A 766 -26.95 1.23 -20.98
N GLY A 767 -27.02 2.33 -21.72
CA GLY A 767 -25.91 2.86 -22.49
C GLY A 767 -26.41 3.65 -23.70
N THR A 768 -25.53 4.48 -24.26
CA THR A 768 -25.79 5.17 -25.52
C THR A 768 -25.21 4.37 -26.68
N LEU A 769 -26.04 4.02 -27.66
CA LEU A 769 -25.57 3.53 -28.95
C LEU A 769 -25.36 4.73 -29.88
N THR A 770 -24.13 4.95 -30.33
CA THR A 770 -23.77 6.04 -31.23
C THR A 770 -23.51 5.53 -32.64
N PHE A 771 -24.12 6.12 -33.65
CA PHE A 771 -23.74 5.93 -35.05
C PHE A 771 -22.70 6.97 -35.45
N THR A 772 -21.60 6.53 -36.04
CA THR A 772 -20.48 7.36 -36.50
C THR A 772 -19.96 6.89 -37.86
N GLY A 773 -18.87 7.49 -38.35
CA GLY A 773 -18.24 7.19 -39.65
C GLY A 773 -18.97 7.84 -40.82
N THR A 774 -18.55 7.56 -42.06
CA THR A 774 -19.02 8.29 -43.26
C THR A 774 -19.95 7.48 -44.16
N ASN A 775 -20.19 6.21 -43.85
CA ASN A 775 -20.99 5.31 -44.66
C ASN A 775 -22.34 5.02 -43.98
N VAL A 776 -23.34 4.67 -44.79
CA VAL A 776 -24.66 4.27 -44.29
C VAL A 776 -24.54 2.98 -43.46
N LEU A 777 -25.09 2.98 -42.25
CA LEU A 777 -25.20 1.79 -41.42
C LEU A 777 -26.68 1.49 -41.15
N THR A 778 -27.13 0.33 -41.63
CA THR A 778 -28.48 -0.19 -41.44
C THR A 778 -28.48 -1.28 -40.38
N MET A 779 -29.31 -1.12 -39.35
CA MET A 779 -29.57 -2.14 -38.36
C MET A 779 -30.94 -2.78 -38.66
N ALA A 780 -30.92 -4.00 -39.19
CA ALA A 780 -32.09 -4.72 -39.67
C ALA A 780 -32.71 -5.66 -38.62
N GLY A 781 -31.96 -6.05 -37.59
CA GLY A 781 -32.49 -6.82 -36.48
C GLY A 781 -33.38 -6.00 -35.55
N THR A 782 -34.23 -6.70 -34.81
CA THR A 782 -35.11 -6.18 -33.77
C THR A 782 -34.31 -5.50 -32.67
N PHE A 783 -34.76 -4.34 -32.21
CA PHE A 783 -34.23 -3.63 -31.05
C PHE A 783 -35.16 -3.83 -29.87
N ASP A 784 -34.68 -4.43 -28.79
CA ASP A 784 -35.43 -4.55 -27.54
C ASP A 784 -34.92 -3.54 -26.51
N LEU A 785 -35.75 -2.52 -26.23
CA LEU A 785 -35.45 -1.47 -25.25
C LEU A 785 -35.58 -1.97 -23.81
N GLY A 786 -36.43 -2.98 -23.59
CA GLY A 786 -36.81 -3.53 -22.30
C GLY A 786 -35.99 -4.75 -21.85
N SER A 787 -35.02 -5.19 -22.65
CA SER A 787 -34.20 -6.34 -22.29
C SER A 787 -33.31 -6.07 -21.05
N GLY A 788 -32.69 -7.15 -20.53
CA GLY A 788 -31.63 -7.04 -19.55
C GLY A 788 -32.09 -6.96 -18.08
N GLY A 789 -33.33 -7.34 -17.79
CA GLY A 789 -33.84 -7.46 -16.41
C GLY A 789 -34.16 -6.11 -15.76
N ILE A 790 -34.54 -5.11 -16.56
CA ILE A 790 -34.93 -3.81 -16.05
C ILE A 790 -36.27 -3.88 -15.30
N VAL A 791 -36.40 -3.11 -14.20
CA VAL A 791 -37.61 -3.09 -13.35
C VAL A 791 -38.33 -1.75 -13.34
N THR A 792 -37.79 -0.76 -14.06
CA THR A 792 -38.38 0.57 -14.18
C THR A 792 -38.21 1.07 -15.61
N ALA A 793 -39.26 1.67 -16.17
CA ALA A 793 -39.24 2.21 -17.52
C ALA A 793 -38.04 3.15 -17.70
N THR A 794 -37.17 2.84 -18.66
CA THR A 794 -35.98 3.65 -18.95
C THR A 794 -35.86 3.86 -20.44
N ASN A 795 -35.76 5.11 -20.86
CA ASN A 795 -35.52 5.42 -22.26
C ASN A 795 -34.09 5.07 -22.63
N ARG A 796 -33.90 4.42 -23.78
CA ARG A 796 -32.56 4.14 -24.32
C ARG A 796 -32.15 5.26 -25.27
N THR A 797 -30.87 5.61 -25.26
CA THR A 797 -30.36 6.71 -26.10
C THR A 797 -29.68 6.18 -27.35
N ILE A 798 -30.13 6.67 -28.50
CA ILE A 798 -29.44 6.50 -29.78
C ILE A 798 -28.92 7.87 -30.21
N SER A 799 -27.61 7.98 -30.37
CA SER A 799 -26.94 9.17 -30.86
C SER A 799 -26.54 8.99 -32.32
N VAL A 800 -26.75 10.00 -33.15
CA VAL A 800 -26.23 10.01 -34.54
C VAL A 800 -25.24 11.15 -34.66
N ALA A 801 -23.96 10.80 -34.64
CA ALA A 801 -22.82 11.72 -34.67
C ALA A 801 -22.17 11.77 -36.06
N THR A 802 -22.97 11.59 -37.11
CA THR A 802 -22.53 11.58 -38.50
C THR A 802 -23.62 12.15 -39.41
N ASP A 803 -23.21 12.68 -40.57
CA ASP A 803 -24.10 13.09 -41.65
C ASP A 803 -24.54 11.89 -42.53
N ALA A 804 -23.88 10.74 -42.39
CA ALA A 804 -24.30 9.50 -43.03
C ALA A 804 -25.63 9.01 -42.44
N GLN A 805 -26.44 8.30 -43.24
CA GLN A 805 -27.70 7.77 -42.76
C GLN A 805 -27.46 6.65 -41.74
N ALA A 806 -28.02 6.80 -40.54
CA ALA A 806 -28.21 5.72 -39.59
C ALA A 806 -29.64 5.20 -39.74
N ILE A 807 -29.80 3.93 -40.14
CA ILE A 807 -31.11 3.34 -40.43
C ILE A 807 -31.38 2.21 -39.44
N ILE A 808 -32.53 2.23 -38.80
CA ILE A 808 -33.08 1.08 -38.06
C ILE A 808 -34.29 0.60 -38.85
N SER A 809 -34.13 -0.52 -39.55
CA SER A 809 -35.22 -1.15 -40.32
C SER A 809 -35.91 -2.28 -39.56
N GLY A 810 -35.26 -2.83 -38.53
CA GLY A 810 -35.89 -3.76 -37.61
C GLY A 810 -36.92 -3.08 -36.70
N VAL A 811 -37.81 -3.87 -36.11
CA VAL A 811 -38.81 -3.38 -35.15
C VAL A 811 -38.10 -2.96 -33.86
N ILE A 812 -38.39 -1.76 -33.35
CA ILE A 812 -38.06 -1.39 -31.98
C ILE A 812 -39.23 -1.80 -31.08
N ALA A 813 -38.95 -2.59 -30.06
CA ALA A 813 -39.92 -3.16 -29.11
C ALA A 813 -39.51 -2.87 -27.66
N ASP A 814 -40.45 -3.04 -26.75
CA ASP A 814 -40.22 -3.10 -25.30
C ASP A 814 -40.78 -4.41 -24.77
N SER A 815 -39.92 -5.44 -24.66
CA SER A 815 -40.36 -6.75 -24.18
C SER A 815 -40.71 -6.76 -22.69
N SER A 816 -40.25 -5.77 -21.93
CA SER A 816 -40.55 -5.66 -20.49
C SER A 816 -41.98 -5.21 -20.22
N GLY A 817 -42.61 -4.52 -21.19
CA GLY A 817 -43.92 -3.90 -21.03
C GLY A 817 -43.95 -2.73 -20.05
N LEU A 818 -42.78 -2.27 -19.57
CA LEU A 818 -42.68 -1.19 -18.58
C LEU A 818 -42.90 0.20 -19.18
N GLY A 819 -42.90 0.34 -20.50
CA GLY A 819 -42.98 1.63 -21.18
C GLY A 819 -41.61 2.23 -21.47
N CYS A 820 -40.62 1.40 -21.80
CA CYS A 820 -39.31 1.87 -22.24
C CYS A 820 -39.42 2.62 -23.57
N GLY A 821 -38.87 3.83 -23.64
CA GLY A 821 -38.90 4.69 -24.82
C GLY A 821 -37.54 4.89 -25.48
N LEU A 822 -37.50 5.77 -26.48
CA LEU A 822 -36.32 6.08 -27.28
C LEU A 822 -35.93 7.54 -27.11
N THR A 823 -34.65 7.83 -26.90
CA THR A 823 -34.10 9.19 -26.97
C THR A 823 -33.16 9.31 -28.16
N LYS A 824 -33.50 10.13 -29.14
CA LYS A 824 -32.63 10.52 -30.25
C LYS A 824 -31.78 11.72 -29.85
N SER A 825 -30.47 11.59 -30.00
CA SER A 825 -29.47 12.64 -29.79
C SER A 825 -28.46 12.71 -30.95
N GLY A 826 -27.52 13.65 -30.88
CA GLY A 826 -26.56 13.94 -31.96
C GLY A 826 -27.20 14.67 -33.16
N ALA A 827 -26.40 15.44 -33.88
CA ALA A 827 -26.89 16.33 -34.95
C ALA A 827 -27.40 15.60 -36.20
N GLY A 828 -26.99 14.34 -36.41
CA GLY A 828 -27.32 13.58 -37.62
C GLY A 828 -28.76 13.08 -37.68
N THR A 829 -29.11 12.40 -38.77
CA THR A 829 -30.46 11.87 -39.02
C THR A 829 -30.56 10.39 -38.63
N LEU A 830 -31.53 10.04 -37.79
CA LEU A 830 -31.93 8.66 -37.52
C LEU A 830 -33.17 8.30 -38.35
N TYR A 831 -33.09 7.24 -39.16
CA TYR A 831 -34.22 6.71 -39.92
C TYR A 831 -34.84 5.50 -39.21
N LEU A 832 -36.11 5.60 -38.82
CA LEU A 832 -36.91 4.49 -38.29
C LEU A 832 -37.83 3.94 -39.39
N ASN A 833 -37.47 2.82 -39.96
CA ASN A 833 -38.20 2.21 -41.08
C ASN A 833 -39.06 0.99 -40.65
N GLY A 834 -38.86 0.47 -39.44
CA GLY A 834 -39.67 -0.60 -38.86
C GLY A 834 -41.01 -0.10 -38.28
N ALA A 835 -41.99 -1.00 -38.19
CA ALA A 835 -43.24 -0.75 -37.47
C ALA A 835 -43.01 -0.95 -35.96
N ASN A 836 -42.68 0.12 -35.24
CA ASN A 836 -42.21 0.04 -33.86
C ASN A 836 -43.38 -0.16 -32.86
N THR A 837 -43.14 -0.95 -31.82
CA THR A 837 -44.18 -1.42 -30.86
C THR A 837 -43.94 -0.98 -29.41
N TYR A 838 -42.82 -0.34 -29.10
CA TYR A 838 -42.56 0.20 -27.76
C TYR A 838 -43.57 1.29 -27.38
N THR A 839 -44.01 1.30 -26.13
CA THR A 839 -45.07 2.20 -25.63
C THR A 839 -44.53 3.45 -24.94
N GLY A 840 -43.24 3.47 -24.58
CA GLY A 840 -42.58 4.64 -24.01
C GLY A 840 -42.42 5.80 -25.00
N ASN A 841 -42.12 6.99 -24.48
CA ASN A 841 -41.99 8.19 -25.31
C ASN A 841 -40.77 8.14 -26.24
N THR A 842 -40.92 8.72 -27.43
CA THR A 842 -39.81 9.07 -28.32
C THR A 842 -39.42 10.52 -28.10
N ILE A 843 -38.22 10.77 -27.58
CA ILE A 843 -37.69 12.11 -27.29
C ILE A 843 -36.63 12.46 -28.34
N ILE A 844 -36.77 13.62 -29.00
CA ILE A 844 -35.81 14.14 -29.97
C ILE A 844 -35.08 15.33 -29.34
N ASN A 845 -33.89 15.05 -28.78
CA ASN A 845 -33.03 16.05 -28.14
C ASN A 845 -32.16 16.81 -29.14
N ALA A 846 -31.80 16.19 -30.27
CA ALA A 846 -30.97 16.80 -31.32
C ALA A 846 -31.13 16.07 -32.67
N GLY A 847 -30.95 16.83 -33.75
CA GLY A 847 -30.95 16.35 -35.13
C GLY A 847 -32.31 15.87 -35.60
N VAL A 848 -32.32 15.09 -36.67
CA VAL A 848 -33.56 14.70 -37.37
C VAL A 848 -33.95 13.26 -37.04
N LEU A 849 -35.24 13.04 -36.80
CA LEU A 849 -35.87 11.72 -36.84
C LEU A 849 -36.70 11.63 -38.12
N ALA A 850 -36.43 10.63 -38.96
CA ALA A 850 -37.10 10.41 -40.23
C ALA A 850 -37.43 8.92 -40.41
N GLY A 851 -38.03 8.53 -41.53
CA GLY A 851 -38.23 7.13 -41.91
C GLY A 851 -39.63 6.81 -42.41
N THR A 852 -39.81 5.58 -42.85
CA THR A 852 -41.09 5.07 -43.40
C THR A 852 -41.89 4.24 -42.40
N GLY A 853 -41.37 4.04 -41.18
CA GLY A 853 -41.96 3.21 -40.14
C GLY A 853 -43.07 3.90 -39.35
N SER A 854 -43.45 3.28 -38.22
CA SER A 854 -44.42 3.83 -37.26
C SER A 854 -43.82 3.92 -35.85
N ILE A 855 -44.33 4.84 -35.03
CA ILE A 855 -43.99 4.99 -33.60
C ILE A 855 -45.29 4.79 -32.81
N ALA A 856 -45.29 3.89 -31.84
CA ALA A 856 -46.48 3.60 -31.03
C ALA A 856 -46.64 4.54 -29.82
N GLY A 857 -45.54 5.02 -29.23
CA GLY A 857 -45.54 6.00 -28.13
C GLY A 857 -45.73 7.46 -28.58
N SER A 858 -45.77 8.39 -27.63
CA SER A 858 -45.82 9.82 -27.93
C SER A 858 -44.46 10.37 -28.38
N VAL A 859 -44.46 11.37 -29.25
CA VAL A 859 -43.23 12.04 -29.72
C VAL A 859 -43.09 13.40 -29.05
N VAL A 860 -41.93 13.65 -28.46
CA VAL A 860 -41.58 14.92 -27.80
C VAL A 860 -40.32 15.49 -28.45
N VAL A 861 -40.39 16.72 -28.95
CA VAL A 861 -39.26 17.43 -29.57
C VAL A 861 -38.74 18.49 -28.59
N THR A 862 -37.49 18.34 -28.15
CA THR A 862 -36.85 19.22 -27.16
C THR A 862 -35.66 19.99 -27.74
N GLY A 863 -35.08 19.57 -28.87
CA GLY A 863 -33.94 20.25 -29.49
C GLY A 863 -33.52 19.77 -30.88
N GLY A 864 -34.47 19.29 -31.70
CA GLY A 864 -34.23 18.73 -33.04
C GLY A 864 -34.56 19.67 -34.19
#